data_AF-A0A077Y3S4-F1
#
_entry.id   AF-A0A077Y3S4-F1
#
_cell.length_a   1.000
_cell.length_b   1.000
_cell.length_c   1.000
_cell.angle_alpha   90.00
_cell.angle_beta   90.00
_cell.angle_gamma   90.00
#
_symmetry.space_group_name_H-M   'P 1'
#
loop_
_entity.id
_entity.type
_entity.pdbx_description
1 polymer ?
#
loop_
_entity_poly.entity_id
_entity_poly.type
_entity_poly.pdbx_seq_one_letter_code
_entity_poly.pdbx_strand_id
1 'polypeptide(L)'
;MGFLKIGTPLSWEDVQNVKSLIRLYGILQFVHSYKCNKDRKDEHIMFGDEIEYIIIRNDDKIKESSALLCATDLIDEMMNLESGNDCQYGSHWTPEYSSFTIEGTPSVPFKFELNSSYFIEHCMKIRRNKLNNVLSGLGGVQAITLPCYPNVFLNNSLIMAKKINCENKKQKKNKQELLDSSPINLSPIKINKTIQDSENCDENESRKHISQKNENKNKTISNDIILEDVEENKSTNFVSSDFTQQKYDDLLVPDVSMDDVDINNRKDSKNEECAEKEAANKGDDKEIEAQCDAANETVDIEVEDNMFISTIKENSIFKCELFKPDITHEYSNSCLVTDMVISPHSRYVTLTKNIRKRRGTKVISFNEIYKDVNTENMDIWKLSLDKNDKRIFKKKLKKTTLDGHLIWNKSMTNKKKINEKKKKIINDETELLDKVIKHSLFSNIDDDQDYIYSYNREFIEEYSKKCKNPIKNYVYLDAMFFGMSMCCQQITMSFQTINDAKYVYDQLAVIAPLFLAITACTPYLGGFLTETDARWRVISNSVDCRTEDELSYISKPRYSGISLYISDELPLKKNYYYYNDIDIVLNKNVYDKLIKENVDEYLARHISSLFVRDPIVVFEGSFSEKDITTIQDIIKENAEKDGNAEKDENAEKNENAENDENVSNSKMWSEEEMNKIYLSDNFEFLEDYKEKVLSSHQHFENFQSTNWNSVRFKPPPILDNNYLNGPSSIGWRVEFRTPDIQITDFENASVVALIMTLSKFILNKKLNLYIPMSKLEENLFRSSKRDAILKEKFYFRNDINYDTSNNEIEEKSIYDIFFNKNNGILYLCSLYIEEQFEQGLISLSAKNKINEYIQFVKLRCKGEIHTGASFLRKFILNHPAYEQNSYINNQINYDLCKLISDIGKGEISPHELLGGFVDPHKERIKNNLRQISKRQYLKSLAYKFISGEDYTQYLLLNEDLKHDKDFFIQNKNTNYEESDEYIDNNMLEFGKKLYQFSA
;
A
#
# COMPACT_ATOMS: atom_id res chain seq x y z
N MET A 1 0.20 5.44 3.51
CA MET A 1 1.48 5.11 4.19
C MET A 1 1.78 5.97 5.44
N GLY A 2 2.98 5.82 6.05
CA GLY A 2 3.46 6.60 7.21
C GLY A 2 4.51 7.65 6.83
N PHE A 3 4.63 8.73 7.61
CA PHE A 3 5.29 9.99 7.22
C PHE A 3 6.68 9.84 6.58
N LEU A 4 6.82 10.42 5.38
CA LEU A 4 8.10 10.69 4.70
C LEU A 4 8.62 12.08 5.12
N LYS A 5 9.05 12.19 6.38
CA LYS A 5 9.68 13.42 6.89
C LYS A 5 11.10 13.53 6.32
N ILE A 6 11.40 14.65 5.67
CA ILE A 6 12.77 14.99 5.26
C ILE A 6 13.58 15.35 6.52
N GLY A 7 14.75 14.74 6.65
CA GLY A 7 15.67 14.94 7.77
C GLY A 7 16.81 13.92 7.73
N THR A 8 17.87 14.16 8.49
CA THR A 8 19.03 13.26 8.59
C THR A 8 18.68 11.99 9.37
N PRO A 9 18.84 10.80 8.80
CA PRO A 9 18.60 9.54 9.50
C PRO A 9 19.89 8.96 10.11
N LEU A 10 19.79 8.45 11.33
CA LEU A 10 20.90 7.84 12.08
C LEU A 10 21.45 6.57 11.41
N SER A 11 22.75 6.33 11.60
CA SER A 11 23.36 5.03 11.27
C SER A 11 22.89 3.94 12.24
N TRP A 12 23.08 2.66 11.89
CA TRP A 12 22.73 1.55 12.77
C TRP A 12 23.51 1.58 14.10
N GLU A 13 24.74 2.06 14.04
CA GLU A 13 25.64 2.25 15.17
C GLU A 13 25.07 3.31 16.12
N ASP A 14 24.69 4.48 15.62
CA ASP A 14 24.06 5.54 16.43
C ASP A 14 22.69 5.12 16.96
N VAL A 15 21.93 4.34 16.18
CA VAL A 15 20.67 3.72 16.64
C VAL A 15 20.88 2.82 17.86
N GLN A 16 22.06 2.21 18.07
CA GLN A 16 22.31 1.46 19.31
C GLN A 16 22.29 2.36 20.54
N ASN A 17 22.72 3.62 20.40
CA ASN A 17 22.86 4.59 21.48
C ASN A 17 21.53 5.26 21.85
N VAL A 18 20.45 5.02 21.09
CA VAL A 18 19.14 5.65 21.34
C VAL A 18 17.95 4.67 21.37
N LYS A 19 18.11 3.42 20.91
CA LYS A 19 17.00 2.46 20.76
C LYS A 19 16.13 2.29 22.01
N SER A 20 16.72 2.28 23.21
CA SER A 20 16.01 2.11 24.49
C SER A 20 15.15 3.34 24.84
N LEU A 21 15.64 4.55 24.54
CA LEU A 21 14.90 5.81 24.71
C LEU A 21 13.78 5.94 23.67
N ILE A 22 14.07 5.63 22.40
CA ILE A 22 13.07 5.61 21.32
C ILE A 22 11.95 4.58 21.62
N ARG A 23 12.30 3.45 22.26
CA ARG A 23 11.33 2.44 22.74
C ARG A 23 10.47 2.97 23.89
N LEU A 24 11.05 3.72 24.84
CA LEU A 24 10.30 4.40 25.90
C LEU A 24 9.34 5.47 25.34
N TYR A 25 9.83 6.39 24.50
CA TYR A 25 8.97 7.39 23.85
C TYR A 25 7.84 6.74 23.05
N GLY A 26 8.14 5.69 22.27
CA GLY A 26 7.16 4.99 21.45
C GLY A 26 6.03 4.34 22.25
N ILE A 27 6.32 3.83 23.46
CA ILE A 27 5.27 3.27 24.32
C ILE A 27 4.47 4.36 25.04
N LEU A 28 5.09 5.49 25.41
CA LEU A 28 4.39 6.63 26.01
C LEU A 28 3.43 7.28 24.99
N GLN A 29 3.84 7.43 23.73
CA GLN A 29 2.98 7.85 22.61
C GLN A 29 1.80 6.91 22.39
N PHE A 30 2.01 5.58 22.44
CA PHE A 30 0.92 4.62 22.33
C PHE A 30 -0.06 4.72 23.50
N VAL A 31 0.43 4.77 24.75
CA VAL A 31 -0.40 4.89 25.95
C VAL A 31 -1.22 6.18 25.92
N HIS A 32 -0.64 7.29 25.47
CA HIS A 32 -1.37 8.54 25.28
C HIS A 32 -2.49 8.42 24.23
N SER A 33 -2.17 7.95 23.02
CA SER A 33 -3.17 7.71 21.97
C SER A 33 -4.29 6.77 22.44
N TYR A 34 -3.95 5.64 23.06
CA TYR A 34 -4.93 4.70 23.61
C TYR A 34 -5.83 5.37 24.66
N LYS A 35 -5.28 6.08 25.65
CA LYS A 35 -6.09 6.76 26.68
C LYS A 35 -7.05 7.79 26.09
N CYS A 36 -6.61 8.57 25.11
CA CYS A 36 -7.44 9.59 24.46
C CYS A 36 -8.49 9.01 23.49
N ASN A 37 -8.43 7.71 23.15
CA ASN A 37 -9.27 7.13 22.10
C ASN A 37 -9.92 5.77 22.45
N LYS A 38 -9.67 5.18 23.62
CA LYS A 38 -10.20 3.84 23.97
C LYS A 38 -11.73 3.77 24.01
N ASP A 39 -12.37 4.84 24.48
CA ASP A 39 -13.83 4.92 24.64
C ASP A 39 -14.53 5.62 23.45
N ARG A 40 -13.80 5.90 22.35
CA ARG A 40 -14.37 6.61 21.18
C ARG A 40 -15.39 5.74 20.44
N LYS A 41 -16.39 6.40 19.86
CA LYS A 41 -17.41 5.79 19.02
C LYS A 41 -17.59 6.61 17.74
N ASP A 42 -17.06 6.12 16.62
CA ASP A 42 -17.08 6.85 15.35
C ASP A 42 -18.38 6.58 14.57
N GLU A 43 -19.09 7.64 14.18
CA GLU A 43 -20.31 7.54 13.35
C GLU A 43 -20.00 7.52 11.84
N HIS A 44 -18.87 8.10 11.43
CA HIS A 44 -18.47 8.23 10.02
C HIS A 44 -17.23 7.38 9.75
N ILE A 45 -17.47 6.07 9.58
CA ILE A 45 -16.45 5.09 9.25
C ILE A 45 -16.19 5.04 7.75
N MET A 46 -14.91 4.87 7.37
CA MET A 46 -14.38 5.15 6.04
C MET A 46 -13.42 4.02 5.60
N PHE A 47 -13.14 3.91 4.30
CA PHE A 47 -12.06 3.05 3.79
C PHE A 47 -11.35 3.65 2.57
N GLY A 48 -10.12 3.22 2.33
CA GLY A 48 -9.34 3.59 1.15
C GLY A 48 -8.45 2.43 0.69
N ASP A 49 -8.16 2.42 -0.61
CA ASP A 49 -7.20 1.51 -1.22
C ASP A 49 -5.86 2.23 -1.52
N GLU A 50 -4.77 1.50 -1.32
CA GLU A 50 -3.41 1.89 -1.70
C GLU A 50 -3.02 1.01 -2.92
N ILE A 51 -2.59 1.62 -4.03
CA ILE A 51 -2.30 0.97 -5.32
C ILE A 51 -0.91 1.37 -5.80
N GLU A 52 -0.06 0.37 -6.01
CA GLU A 52 1.35 0.54 -6.38
C GLU A 52 1.56 0.25 -7.88
N TYR A 53 2.06 1.25 -8.63
CA TYR A 53 2.28 1.21 -10.08
C TYR A 53 3.79 1.13 -10.41
N ILE A 54 4.17 0.31 -11.39
CA ILE A 54 5.51 0.29 -11.99
C ILE A 54 5.51 1.20 -13.22
N ILE A 55 6.44 2.16 -13.27
CA ILE A 55 6.67 2.98 -14.46
C ILE A 55 7.60 2.23 -15.42
N ILE A 56 7.10 1.95 -16.62
CA ILE A 56 7.85 1.29 -17.69
C ILE A 56 8.03 2.19 -18.91
N ARG A 57 9.10 1.94 -19.66
CA ARG A 57 9.31 2.44 -21.03
C ARG A 57 9.36 1.25 -21.97
N ASN A 58 8.54 1.26 -23.03
CA ASN A 58 8.60 0.30 -24.14
C ASN A 58 9.21 1.01 -25.36
N ASP A 59 10.29 0.47 -25.92
CA ASP A 59 10.94 1.02 -27.12
C ASP A 59 10.61 0.17 -28.35
N ASP A 60 9.56 0.55 -29.06
CA ASP A 60 9.03 -0.19 -30.21
C ASP A 60 10.03 -0.30 -31.39
N LYS A 61 11.11 0.50 -31.42
CA LYS A 61 12.14 0.47 -32.47
C LYS A 61 13.14 -0.67 -32.28
N ILE A 62 13.50 -0.96 -31.04
CA ILE A 62 14.51 -1.97 -30.67
C ILE A 62 13.91 -3.20 -29.99
N LYS A 63 12.60 -3.18 -29.68
CA LYS A 63 11.87 -4.27 -29.01
C LYS A 63 12.48 -4.63 -27.65
N GLU A 64 12.78 -3.59 -26.88
CA GLU A 64 13.20 -3.68 -25.48
C GLU A 64 12.27 -2.86 -24.60
N SER A 65 12.08 -3.33 -23.36
CA SER A 65 11.39 -2.60 -22.31
C SER A 65 12.34 -2.35 -21.14
N SER A 66 12.06 -1.30 -20.38
CA SER A 66 12.82 -0.89 -19.20
C SER A 66 11.89 -0.46 -18.07
N ALA A 67 12.25 -0.71 -16.82
CA ALA A 67 11.73 0.06 -15.70
C ALA A 67 12.39 1.45 -15.70
N LEU A 68 11.59 2.50 -15.52
CA LEU A 68 12.07 3.88 -15.60
C LEU A 68 12.30 4.44 -14.19
N LEU A 69 13.54 4.71 -13.84
CA LEU A 69 13.94 5.25 -12.54
C LEU A 69 13.65 6.77 -12.54
N CYS A 70 12.40 7.14 -12.23
CA CYS A 70 11.91 8.51 -12.22
C CYS A 70 10.76 8.78 -11.22
N ALA A 71 10.43 7.83 -10.33
CA ALA A 71 9.26 7.93 -9.46
C ALA A 71 9.29 9.18 -8.57
N THR A 72 10.45 9.55 -8.03
CA THR A 72 10.62 10.76 -7.21
C THR A 72 10.39 12.05 -8.02
N ASP A 73 11.04 12.21 -9.17
CA ASP A 73 10.83 13.35 -10.11
C ASP A 73 9.36 13.49 -10.54
N LEU A 74 8.59 12.40 -10.51
CA LEU A 74 7.18 12.33 -10.89
C LEU A 74 6.22 12.71 -9.74
N ILE A 75 6.59 12.51 -8.47
CA ILE A 75 5.72 12.88 -7.32
C ILE A 75 5.37 14.36 -7.36
N ASP A 76 6.38 15.21 -7.56
CA ASP A 76 6.18 16.65 -7.60
C ASP A 76 5.18 17.07 -8.68
N GLU A 77 5.26 16.48 -9.88
CA GLU A 77 4.34 16.81 -10.97
C GLU A 77 2.92 16.28 -10.74
N MET A 78 2.79 15.09 -10.17
CA MET A 78 1.50 14.53 -9.78
C MET A 78 0.85 15.35 -8.65
N MET A 79 1.58 15.70 -7.59
CA MET A 79 1.06 16.50 -6.48
C MET A 79 0.71 17.94 -6.90
N ASN A 80 1.49 18.56 -7.79
CA ASN A 80 1.12 19.85 -8.38
C ASN A 80 -0.18 19.76 -9.20
N LEU A 81 -0.35 18.70 -10.02
CA LEU A 81 -1.57 18.47 -10.80
C LEU A 81 -2.82 18.30 -9.92
N GLU A 82 -2.68 17.62 -8.78
CA GLU A 82 -3.76 17.41 -7.81
C GLU A 82 -4.06 18.70 -7.01
N SER A 83 -3.08 19.55 -6.73
CA SER A 83 -3.31 20.86 -6.09
C SER A 83 -4.01 21.90 -6.98
N GLY A 84 -3.94 21.73 -8.30
CA GLY A 84 -4.43 22.72 -9.27
C GLY A 84 -5.94 22.68 -9.55
N ASN A 85 -6.67 21.72 -8.97
CA ASN A 85 -8.10 21.52 -9.22
C ASN A 85 -8.80 21.06 -7.93
N ASP A 86 -9.98 21.62 -7.63
CA ASP A 86 -10.82 21.16 -6.52
C ASP A 86 -11.52 19.83 -6.91
N CYS A 87 -10.75 18.75 -6.87
CA CYS A 87 -11.11 17.49 -7.51
C CYS A 87 -11.81 16.56 -6.52
N GLN A 88 -13.12 16.36 -6.71
CA GLN A 88 -13.91 15.33 -6.01
C GLN A 88 -13.28 13.91 -6.12
N TYR A 89 -12.48 13.68 -7.16
CA TYR A 89 -11.72 12.45 -7.41
C TYR A 89 -10.20 12.72 -7.38
N GLY A 90 -9.77 13.57 -6.46
CA GLY A 90 -8.38 13.83 -6.14
C GLY A 90 -7.65 12.56 -5.71
N SER A 91 -6.33 12.60 -5.76
CA SER A 91 -5.50 11.46 -5.36
C SER A 91 -4.22 11.94 -4.67
N HIS A 92 -3.76 11.15 -3.70
CA HIS A 92 -2.48 11.39 -3.05
C HIS A 92 -1.45 10.41 -3.64
N TRP A 93 -0.24 10.92 -3.89
CA TRP A 93 0.81 10.20 -4.61
C TRP A 93 2.08 10.16 -3.76
N THR A 94 2.65 8.97 -3.59
CA THR A 94 3.82 8.73 -2.73
C THR A 94 4.88 7.93 -3.48
N PRO A 95 6.18 8.23 -3.29
CA PRO A 95 7.27 7.45 -3.86
C PRO A 95 7.46 6.19 -3.00
N GLU A 96 7.48 5.01 -3.61
CA GLU A 96 7.73 3.78 -2.87
C GLU A 96 9.22 3.43 -2.80
N TYR A 97 9.58 2.25 -2.26
CA TYR A 97 10.96 1.84 -2.03
C TYR A 97 11.84 1.89 -3.29
N SER A 98 11.29 1.52 -4.46
CA SER A 98 12.04 1.49 -5.72
C SER A 98 11.82 2.74 -6.57
N SER A 99 12.90 3.22 -7.20
CA SER A 99 12.93 4.43 -8.03
C SER A 99 12.01 4.40 -9.26
N PHE A 100 11.38 3.26 -9.57
CA PHE A 100 10.39 3.08 -10.64
C PHE A 100 8.95 2.87 -10.13
N THR A 101 8.71 2.87 -8.82
CA THR A 101 7.41 2.55 -8.23
C THR A 101 6.79 3.78 -7.57
N ILE A 102 5.52 4.03 -7.89
CA ILE A 102 4.70 5.11 -7.31
C ILE A 102 3.42 4.51 -6.74
N GLU A 103 3.04 4.88 -5.52
CA GLU A 103 1.74 4.57 -4.95
C GLU A 103 0.77 5.73 -5.22
N GLY A 104 -0.48 5.39 -5.55
CA GLY A 104 -1.58 6.34 -5.66
C GLY A 104 -2.78 5.90 -4.81
N THR A 105 -3.22 6.75 -3.88
CA THR A 105 -4.40 6.53 -3.03
C THR A 105 -5.49 7.56 -3.36
N PRO A 106 -6.79 7.32 -3.07
CA PRO A 106 -7.78 8.39 -3.14
C PRO A 106 -7.46 9.48 -2.09
N SER A 107 -7.61 10.77 -2.44
CA SER A 107 -7.31 11.88 -1.50
C SER A 107 -8.34 11.98 -0.37
N VAL A 108 -9.60 11.70 -0.69
CA VAL A 108 -10.70 11.53 0.27
C VAL A 108 -11.06 10.04 0.30
N PRO A 109 -11.03 9.35 1.46
CA PRO A 109 -11.43 7.96 1.54
C PRO A 109 -12.93 7.79 1.23
N PHE A 110 -13.33 6.62 0.77
CA PHE A 110 -14.73 6.26 0.57
C PHE A 110 -15.43 6.09 1.92
N LYS A 111 -16.73 6.39 1.98
CA LYS A 111 -17.55 5.95 3.12
C LYS A 111 -17.52 4.43 3.23
N PHE A 112 -17.48 3.88 4.43
CA PHE A 112 -17.60 2.44 4.64
C PHE A 112 -19.08 2.02 4.52
N GLU A 113 -19.60 2.07 3.30
CA GLU A 113 -20.96 1.67 2.90
C GLU A 113 -20.89 0.64 1.76
N LEU A 114 -21.91 -0.22 1.63
CA LEU A 114 -21.99 -1.13 0.49
C LEU A 114 -22.22 -0.38 -0.84
N ASN A 115 -22.85 0.79 -0.80
CA ASN A 115 -23.09 1.63 -1.96
C ASN A 115 -21.81 2.16 -2.63
N SER A 116 -20.68 2.26 -1.92
CA SER A 116 -19.40 2.70 -2.52
C SER A 116 -18.78 1.68 -3.49
N SER A 117 -19.26 0.43 -3.49
CA SER A 117 -18.72 -0.68 -4.29
C SER A 117 -18.68 -0.43 -5.80
N TYR A 118 -19.65 0.30 -6.36
CA TYR A 118 -19.71 0.56 -7.80
C TYR A 118 -18.75 1.66 -8.27
N PHE A 119 -18.17 2.44 -7.36
CA PHE A 119 -17.35 3.61 -7.70
C PHE A 119 -15.83 3.38 -7.65
N ILE A 120 -15.37 2.39 -6.88
CA ILE A 120 -13.94 2.08 -6.66
C ILE A 120 -13.16 1.94 -7.99
N GLU A 121 -13.72 1.19 -8.96
CA GLU A 121 -13.14 0.96 -10.28
C GLU A 121 -12.93 2.27 -11.06
N HIS A 122 -13.84 3.23 -10.92
CA HIS A 122 -13.76 4.53 -11.57
C HIS A 122 -12.63 5.39 -10.97
N CYS A 123 -12.47 5.39 -9.64
CA CYS A 123 -11.34 6.03 -8.97
C CYS A 123 -9.97 5.45 -9.36
N MET A 124 -9.88 4.13 -9.58
CA MET A 124 -8.63 3.50 -10.06
C MET A 124 -8.32 3.91 -11.50
N LYS A 125 -9.33 3.89 -12.38
CA LYS A 125 -9.20 4.36 -13.77
C LYS A 125 -8.83 5.85 -13.86
N ILE A 126 -9.43 6.71 -13.03
CA ILE A 126 -9.05 8.14 -12.94
C ILE A 126 -7.59 8.30 -12.53
N ARG A 127 -7.12 7.62 -11.46
CA ARG A 127 -5.71 7.63 -11.02
C ARG A 127 -4.77 7.23 -12.15
N ARG A 128 -5.02 6.08 -12.79
CA ARG A 128 -4.21 5.58 -13.91
C ARG A 128 -4.18 6.56 -15.09
N ASN A 129 -5.32 7.18 -15.41
CA ASN A 129 -5.41 8.15 -16.51
C ASN A 129 -4.66 9.45 -16.20
N LYS A 130 -4.77 10.02 -14.98
CA LYS A 130 -3.96 11.19 -14.57
C LYS A 130 -2.46 10.89 -14.71
N LEU A 131 -2.02 9.76 -14.17
CA LEU A 131 -0.63 9.32 -14.16
C LEU A 131 -0.09 9.11 -15.60
N ASN A 132 -0.83 8.39 -16.44
CA ASN A 132 -0.44 8.18 -17.84
C ASN A 132 -0.50 9.46 -18.69
N ASN A 133 -1.37 10.43 -18.36
CA ASN A 133 -1.39 11.73 -19.04
C ASN A 133 -0.09 12.53 -18.77
N VAL A 134 0.42 12.54 -17.54
CA VAL A 134 1.72 13.18 -17.22
C VAL A 134 2.87 12.45 -17.91
N LEU A 135 2.88 11.11 -17.84
CA LEU A 135 3.91 10.28 -18.48
C LEU A 135 3.92 10.35 -20.02
N SER A 136 2.80 10.73 -20.65
CA SER A 136 2.69 10.84 -22.11
C SER A 136 3.67 11.84 -22.77
N GLY A 137 4.28 12.73 -21.97
CA GLY A 137 5.38 13.58 -22.41
C GLY A 137 6.65 12.83 -22.83
N LEU A 138 6.80 11.56 -22.42
CA LEU A 138 7.92 10.69 -22.76
C LEU A 138 7.47 9.54 -23.68
N GLY A 139 8.09 9.46 -24.86
CA GLY A 139 7.74 8.46 -25.87
C GLY A 139 7.92 7.01 -25.38
N GLY A 140 6.81 6.26 -25.34
CA GLY A 140 6.75 4.86 -24.93
C GLY A 140 6.64 4.63 -23.42
N VAL A 141 6.47 5.68 -22.61
CA VAL A 141 6.42 5.59 -21.14
C VAL A 141 4.98 5.53 -20.62
N GLN A 142 4.74 4.70 -19.60
CA GLN A 142 3.42 4.48 -18.99
C GLN A 142 3.52 3.75 -17.64
N ALA A 143 2.46 3.84 -16.84
CA ALA A 143 2.28 3.14 -15.57
C ALA A 143 1.48 1.84 -15.75
N ILE A 144 2.05 0.72 -15.30
CA ILE A 144 1.38 -0.59 -15.26
C ILE A 144 1.23 -1.07 -13.81
N THR A 145 0.26 -1.95 -13.58
CA THR A 145 0.06 -2.65 -12.29
C THR A 145 0.46 -4.10 -12.46
N LEU A 146 1.57 -4.48 -11.82
CA LEU A 146 2.22 -5.78 -11.96
C LEU A 146 3.11 -6.03 -10.72
N PRO A 147 3.08 -7.20 -10.06
CA PRO A 147 3.75 -7.35 -8.76
C PRO A 147 5.27 -7.23 -8.76
N CYS A 148 5.95 -7.43 -9.90
CA CYS A 148 7.35 -7.07 -10.04
C CYS A 148 7.72 -6.91 -11.52
N TYR A 149 8.81 -6.18 -11.79
CA TYR A 149 9.35 -6.05 -13.14
C TYR A 149 9.95 -7.40 -13.61
N PRO A 150 9.69 -7.90 -14.83
CA PRO A 150 9.92 -9.32 -15.15
C PRO A 150 11.39 -9.76 -15.09
N ASN A 151 12.30 -9.02 -15.75
CA ASN A 151 13.73 -9.29 -15.69
C ASN A 151 14.56 -8.01 -15.57
N VAL A 152 15.02 -7.69 -14.36
CA VAL A 152 15.89 -6.54 -14.06
C VAL A 152 17.36 -6.76 -14.43
N PHE A 153 17.77 -7.96 -14.85
CA PHE A 153 19.16 -8.32 -15.16
C PHE A 153 19.54 -8.17 -16.64
N LEU A 154 18.66 -7.61 -17.47
CA LEU A 154 18.92 -7.36 -18.89
C LEU A 154 19.74 -6.07 -19.08
N ASN A 155 20.52 -5.99 -20.15
CA ASN A 155 21.46 -4.88 -20.36
C ASN A 155 20.80 -3.49 -20.38
N ASN A 156 19.52 -3.41 -20.74
CA ASN A 156 18.73 -2.18 -20.89
C ASN A 156 17.41 -2.20 -20.06
N SER A 157 17.21 -3.15 -19.13
CA SER A 157 15.97 -3.23 -18.32
C SER A 157 15.82 -2.13 -17.27
N LEU A 158 16.85 -1.33 -17.02
CA LEU A 158 16.84 -0.21 -16.07
C LEU A 158 17.35 1.05 -16.78
N ILE A 159 16.55 2.12 -16.82
CA ILE A 159 16.91 3.41 -17.41
C ILE A 159 16.58 4.51 -16.40
N MET A 160 17.48 5.47 -16.18
CA MET A 160 17.20 6.67 -15.39
C MET A 160 16.62 7.75 -16.29
N ALA A 161 15.64 8.49 -15.76
CA ALA A 161 15.13 9.71 -16.38
C ALA A 161 15.40 10.87 -15.41
N LYS A 162 16.12 11.90 -15.85
CA LYS A 162 16.39 13.11 -15.06
C LYS A 162 15.70 14.30 -15.69
N LYS A 163 14.85 14.99 -14.92
CA LYS A 163 14.11 16.19 -15.35
C LYS A 163 15.03 17.31 -15.89
N ILE A 164 14.67 17.86 -17.06
CA ILE A 164 15.39 18.96 -17.71
C ILE A 164 14.83 20.29 -17.18
N ASN A 165 15.49 20.87 -16.17
CA ASN A 165 15.11 22.18 -15.64
C ASN A 165 15.37 23.30 -16.68
N CYS A 166 14.31 23.68 -17.41
CA CYS A 166 14.36 24.66 -18.50
C CYS A 166 14.80 26.07 -18.09
N GLU A 167 14.68 26.42 -16.80
CA GLU A 167 15.01 27.75 -16.26
C GLU A 167 16.49 28.11 -16.47
N ASN A 168 17.39 27.15 -16.24
CA ASN A 168 18.83 27.32 -16.43
C ASN A 168 19.25 27.53 -17.90
N LYS A 169 18.36 27.29 -18.87
CA LYS A 169 18.62 27.61 -20.29
C LYS A 169 18.31 29.07 -20.64
N LYS A 170 17.48 29.80 -19.87
CA LYS A 170 17.28 31.26 -20.05
C LYS A 170 18.54 32.04 -19.62
N GLN A 171 19.09 31.76 -18.44
CA GLN A 171 20.33 32.43 -17.99
C GLN A 171 21.53 32.15 -18.89
N LYS A 172 21.67 30.92 -19.45
CA LYS A 172 22.73 30.62 -20.42
C LYS A 172 22.52 31.27 -21.79
N LYS A 173 21.28 31.44 -22.28
CA LYS A 173 21.01 32.20 -23.52
C LYS A 173 21.35 33.69 -23.35
N ASN A 174 20.92 34.32 -22.26
CA ASN A 174 21.20 35.74 -22.00
C ASN A 174 22.71 36.06 -21.86
N LYS A 175 23.57 35.05 -21.64
CA LYS A 175 25.02 35.19 -21.60
C LYS A 175 25.73 34.84 -22.93
N GLN A 176 24.98 34.37 -23.92
CA GLN A 176 25.47 34.03 -25.26
C GLN A 176 24.97 35.06 -26.32
N GLU A 177 23.75 35.56 -26.18
CA GLU A 177 23.13 36.56 -27.07
C GLU A 177 23.62 38.00 -26.85
N LEU A 178 24.66 38.18 -26.03
CA LEU A 178 25.27 39.47 -25.67
C LEU A 178 26.70 39.65 -26.22
N LEU A 179 27.14 38.78 -27.14
CA LEU A 179 28.49 38.81 -27.73
C LEU A 179 28.54 38.98 -29.27
N ASP A 180 27.44 38.78 -29.99
CA ASP A 180 27.39 38.92 -31.46
C ASP A 180 26.64 40.20 -31.91
N SER A 181 27.31 41.35 -31.74
CA SER A 181 27.00 42.56 -32.52
C SER A 181 28.27 43.38 -32.77
N SER A 182 28.68 43.47 -34.03
CA SER A 182 29.92 44.14 -34.46
C SER A 182 29.73 45.67 -34.62
N PRO A 183 30.79 46.48 -34.44
CA PRO A 183 30.67 47.90 -34.12
C PRO A 183 30.49 48.83 -35.32
N ILE A 184 29.89 50.01 -35.06
CA ILE A 184 29.91 51.17 -35.97
C ILE A 184 31.02 52.13 -35.51
N ASN A 185 31.79 52.64 -36.48
CA ASN A 185 32.92 53.54 -36.25
C ASN A 185 32.50 54.92 -35.73
N LEU A 186 33.29 55.49 -34.81
CA LEU A 186 34.16 56.63 -35.12
C LEU A 186 35.24 56.82 -34.01
N SER A 187 36.25 57.63 -34.31
CA SER A 187 37.58 57.61 -33.66
C SER A 187 38.05 59.03 -33.30
N PRO A 188 39.26 59.24 -32.74
CA PRO A 188 39.99 58.48 -31.71
C PRO A 188 40.42 59.40 -30.52
N ILE A 189 41.16 58.87 -29.53
CA ILE A 189 42.39 59.50 -28.97
C ILE A 189 43.15 58.49 -28.09
N LYS A 190 44.49 58.65 -27.99
CA LYS A 190 45.44 57.81 -27.23
C LYS A 190 45.58 58.38 -25.78
N ILE A 191 46.21 57.76 -24.77
CA ILE A 191 47.60 57.24 -24.67
C ILE A 191 47.73 56.25 -23.49
N ASN A 192 48.68 55.31 -23.59
CA ASN A 192 49.01 54.26 -22.63
C ASN A 192 49.51 54.75 -21.24
N LYS A 193 49.32 53.90 -20.21
CA LYS A 193 50.33 53.34 -19.28
C LYS A 193 49.61 52.34 -18.34
N THR A 194 49.80 51.01 -18.42
CA THR A 194 50.95 50.15 -18.04
C THR A 194 51.31 50.12 -16.56
N ILE A 195 51.25 48.91 -15.98
CA ILE A 195 52.08 48.37 -14.88
C ILE A 195 51.83 48.96 -13.48
N GLN A 196 51.94 48.24 -12.37
CA GLN A 196 51.78 46.82 -11.95
C GLN A 196 52.13 46.80 -10.45
N ASP A 197 51.80 45.72 -9.70
CA ASP A 197 52.36 45.40 -8.36
C ASP A 197 51.99 46.40 -7.22
N SER A 198 51.99 46.04 -5.93
CA SER A 198 51.83 44.75 -5.23
C SER A 198 51.63 45.00 -3.73
N GLU A 199 51.03 44.04 -3.01
CA GLU A 199 51.23 43.76 -1.57
C GLU A 199 50.75 44.76 -0.47
N ASN A 200 50.15 44.18 0.58
CA ASN A 200 50.29 44.52 2.03
C ASN A 200 49.84 45.91 2.56
N CYS A 201 49.38 46.06 3.81
CA CYS A 201 48.65 45.16 4.72
C CYS A 201 48.01 46.00 5.87
N ASP A 202 47.28 45.32 6.77
CA ASP A 202 47.09 45.65 8.20
C ASP A 202 46.16 46.79 8.70
N GLU A 203 45.38 46.38 9.72
CA GLU A 203 45.09 47.05 11.00
C GLU A 203 44.03 48.18 11.19
N ASN A 204 43.12 47.90 12.16
CA ASN A 204 42.75 48.74 13.33
C ASN A 204 42.02 50.10 13.17
N GLU A 205 41.11 50.55 14.07
CA GLU A 205 40.35 49.88 15.15
C GLU A 205 39.12 50.75 15.54
N SER A 206 38.18 50.18 16.30
CA SER A 206 37.44 50.82 17.41
C SER A 206 36.51 52.07 17.25
N ARG A 207 35.22 51.81 17.56
CA ARG A 207 34.42 52.36 18.71
C ARG A 207 33.54 53.63 18.61
N LYS A 208 32.28 53.43 19.09
CA LYS A 208 31.44 54.33 19.95
C LYS A 208 30.79 55.56 19.27
N HIS A 209 29.65 56.14 19.73
CA HIS A 209 28.63 55.84 20.77
C HIS A 209 27.40 56.78 20.56
N ILE A 210 26.17 56.40 21.02
CA ILE A 210 25.14 57.27 21.70
C ILE A 210 24.54 58.49 20.89
N SER A 211 23.23 58.86 20.92
CA SER A 211 21.98 58.25 21.40
C SER A 211 20.71 59.11 21.07
N GLN A 212 19.52 58.48 21.10
CA GLN A 212 18.20 59.00 21.56
C GLN A 212 17.43 60.16 20.85
N LYS A 213 16.17 59.81 20.51
CA LYS A 213 14.87 60.53 20.75
C LYS A 213 14.33 61.63 19.80
N ASN A 214 13.09 61.36 19.37
CA ASN A 214 11.88 62.23 19.30
C ASN A 214 11.93 63.51 18.39
N GLU A 215 10.86 63.93 17.68
CA GLU A 215 9.46 63.45 17.65
C GLU A 215 8.66 63.91 16.40
N ASN A 216 7.59 63.16 16.08
CA ASN A 216 6.30 63.61 15.52
C ASN A 216 6.16 64.28 14.11
N LYS A 217 5.40 63.55 13.26
CA LYS A 217 4.29 63.98 12.33
C LYS A 217 4.47 64.07 10.80
N ASN A 218 3.49 63.42 10.16
CA ASN A 218 2.81 63.72 8.89
C ASN A 218 3.41 63.33 7.52
N LYS A 219 3.02 62.11 7.12
CA LYS A 219 2.19 61.82 5.93
C LYS A 219 2.81 61.80 4.50
N THR A 220 2.96 60.54 4.05
CA THR A 220 2.51 59.95 2.75
C THR A 220 3.48 59.85 1.55
N ILE A 221 3.40 58.66 0.92
CA ILE A 221 3.80 58.25 -0.45
C ILE A 221 5.22 57.66 -0.65
N SER A 222 5.22 56.53 -1.36
CA SER A 222 6.27 55.81 -2.11
C SER A 222 7.54 55.26 -1.43
N ASN A 223 7.57 53.91 -1.38
CA ASN A 223 8.62 53.03 -1.94
C ASN A 223 10.01 52.84 -1.29
N ASP A 224 10.29 51.55 -1.09
CA ASP A 224 11.51 50.82 -1.44
C ASP A 224 12.85 51.19 -0.77
N ILE A 225 13.10 50.59 0.41
CA ILE A 225 14.44 50.09 0.76
C ILE A 225 14.35 48.63 1.24
N ILE A 226 15.06 47.80 0.47
CA ILE A 226 15.67 46.49 0.74
C ILE A 226 15.81 46.12 2.24
N LEU A 227 15.43 44.89 2.59
CA LEU A 227 15.93 44.17 3.76
C LEU A 227 16.40 42.76 3.36
N GLU A 228 17.25 42.17 4.20
CA GLU A 228 18.16 41.07 3.86
C GLU A 228 17.48 39.69 3.76
N ASP A 229 18.03 38.81 2.92
CA ASP A 229 17.50 37.47 2.67
C ASP A 229 17.66 36.55 3.90
N VAL A 230 16.54 36.14 4.48
CA VAL A 230 16.42 34.99 5.39
C VAL A 230 15.46 34.00 4.75
N GLU A 231 15.99 32.97 4.07
CA GLU A 231 15.17 31.91 3.45
C GLU A 231 14.67 30.91 4.50
N GLU A 232 13.55 31.25 5.16
CA GLU A 232 12.77 30.29 5.94
C GLU A 232 11.72 29.55 5.09
N ASN A 233 11.66 28.23 5.33
CA ASN A 233 10.45 27.41 5.45
C ASN A 233 9.25 27.73 4.53
N LYS A 234 9.11 26.98 3.42
CA LYS A 234 7.83 26.82 2.70
C LYS A 234 7.19 25.45 2.89
N SER A 235 6.69 25.26 4.11
CA SER A 235 5.37 24.70 4.41
C SER A 235 4.79 23.59 3.50
N THR A 236 4.80 22.35 3.97
CA THR A 236 3.72 21.39 3.70
C THR A 236 2.54 21.68 4.64
N ASN A 237 1.68 22.65 4.30
CA ASN A 237 0.51 22.96 5.12
C ASN A 237 -0.66 22.01 4.82
N PHE A 238 -1.26 21.43 5.86
CA PHE A 238 -2.54 20.76 5.77
C PHE A 238 -3.68 21.78 5.60
N VAL A 239 -4.70 21.44 4.82
CA VAL A 239 -5.98 22.16 4.83
C VAL A 239 -6.86 21.56 5.91
N SER A 240 -7.11 22.29 7.00
CA SER A 240 -8.22 22.01 7.91
C SER A 240 -9.51 22.58 7.32
N SER A 241 -10.50 21.72 7.08
CA SER A 241 -11.84 22.14 6.65
C SER A 241 -12.69 22.52 7.86
N ASP A 242 -12.39 23.68 8.46
CA ASP A 242 -13.13 24.20 9.62
C ASP A 242 -14.53 24.70 9.20
N PHE A 243 -15.59 24.04 9.70
CA PHE A 243 -16.97 24.48 9.49
C PHE A 243 -17.30 25.67 10.41
N THR A 244 -17.28 26.89 9.86
CA THR A 244 -17.82 28.07 10.56
C THR A 244 -19.35 28.07 10.54
N GLN A 245 -19.95 27.37 11.50
CA GLN A 245 -21.39 27.33 11.71
C GLN A 245 -21.89 28.69 12.24
N GLN A 246 -22.65 29.44 11.44
CA GLN A 246 -23.30 30.67 11.92
C GLN A 246 -24.45 30.36 12.87
N LYS A 247 -24.37 30.87 14.10
CA LYS A 247 -25.46 30.86 15.08
C LYS A 247 -26.55 31.86 14.71
N TYR A 248 -27.79 31.40 14.79
CA TYR A 248 -28.88 32.20 15.36
C TYR A 248 -29.34 31.49 16.64
N ASP A 249 -29.01 32.07 17.79
CA ASP A 249 -29.61 31.68 19.07
C ASP A 249 -30.93 32.44 19.25
N ASP A 250 -31.99 31.78 19.75
CA ASP A 250 -32.66 32.28 20.96
C ASP A 250 -33.70 31.29 21.56
N LEU A 251 -33.41 30.88 22.80
CA LEU A 251 -34.32 30.76 23.96
C LEU A 251 -35.43 29.67 24.06
N LEU A 252 -35.13 28.70 24.95
CA LEU A 252 -35.96 28.26 26.11
C LEU A 252 -37.29 27.49 25.93
N VAL A 253 -37.17 26.16 25.83
CA VAL A 253 -37.60 25.15 26.86
C VAL A 253 -38.30 25.75 28.11
N PRO A 254 -39.50 25.30 28.56
CA PRO A 254 -39.61 23.99 29.24
C PRO A 254 -40.93 23.16 29.19
N ASP A 255 -40.74 21.83 29.08
CA ASP A 255 -41.30 20.72 29.90
C ASP A 255 -42.81 20.37 30.10
N VAL A 256 -43.03 19.04 30.06
CA VAL A 256 -43.88 18.20 30.98
C VAL A 256 -45.42 18.18 30.81
N SER A 257 -45.86 17.27 29.92
CA SER A 257 -46.76 16.09 30.15
C SER A 257 -48.22 16.17 30.67
N MET A 258 -49.05 15.20 30.22
CA MET A 258 -50.29 14.65 30.85
C MET A 258 -51.56 15.57 30.80
N ASP A 259 -52.80 15.10 30.59
CA ASP A 259 -53.39 13.76 30.31
C ASP A 259 -54.78 13.87 29.60
N ASP A 260 -55.19 12.79 28.91
CA ASP A 260 -56.55 12.22 28.67
C ASP A 260 -57.79 12.99 28.10
N VAL A 261 -58.73 12.16 27.56
CA VAL A 261 -60.14 12.39 27.15
C VAL A 261 -60.38 13.27 25.89
N ASP A 262 -60.89 12.87 24.71
CA ASP A 262 -61.78 11.80 24.15
C ASP A 262 -63.13 12.36 23.61
N ILE A 263 -63.75 11.63 22.65
CA ILE A 263 -65.15 11.70 22.14
C ILE A 263 -65.52 12.72 21.02
N ASN A 264 -65.56 12.19 19.78
CA ASN A 264 -66.47 12.52 18.65
C ASN A 264 -66.42 13.93 17.97
N ASN A 265 -66.86 14.14 16.71
CA ASN A 265 -67.82 13.38 15.88
C ASN A 265 -67.56 13.45 14.34
N ARG A 266 -68.29 12.65 13.55
CA ARG A 266 -68.08 12.41 12.09
C ARG A 266 -68.75 13.44 11.14
N LYS A 267 -68.24 13.57 9.89
CA LYS A 267 -68.92 13.18 8.61
C LYS A 267 -68.14 13.50 7.31
N ASP A 268 -68.04 12.51 6.42
CA ASP A 268 -68.54 12.43 5.02
C ASP A 268 -68.77 13.74 4.20
N SER A 269 -68.52 13.86 2.88
CA SER A 269 -67.89 12.95 1.88
C SER A 269 -67.76 13.58 0.46
N LYS A 270 -66.78 13.13 -0.35
CA LYS A 270 -66.76 12.92 -1.83
C LYS A 270 -66.99 14.06 -2.89
N ASN A 271 -65.98 14.17 -3.77
CA ASN A 271 -65.98 14.11 -5.26
C ASN A 271 -66.59 15.19 -6.22
N GLU A 272 -65.97 15.23 -7.43
CA GLU A 272 -66.50 15.53 -8.80
C GLU A 272 -66.94 16.98 -9.17
N GLU A 273 -66.77 17.52 -10.39
CA GLU A 273 -65.88 17.24 -11.56
C GLU A 273 -65.94 18.39 -12.63
N CYS A 274 -65.06 18.40 -13.65
CA CYS A 274 -65.16 19.12 -14.97
C CYS A 274 -65.11 20.70 -14.97
N ALA A 275 -64.88 21.45 -16.08
CA ALA A 275 -64.69 21.14 -17.52
C ALA A 275 -63.97 22.26 -18.38
N GLU A 276 -63.38 21.85 -19.53
CA GLU A 276 -63.33 22.50 -20.89
C GLU A 276 -62.62 23.85 -21.28
N LYS A 277 -61.79 23.78 -22.37
CA LYS A 277 -61.61 24.70 -23.56
C LYS A 277 -61.01 26.12 -23.38
N GLU A 278 -60.44 26.90 -24.33
CA GLU A 278 -59.95 26.89 -25.76
C GLU A 278 -59.13 28.22 -25.99
N ALA A 279 -58.54 28.75 -27.11
CA ALA A 279 -58.11 28.47 -28.51
C ALA A 279 -57.40 29.79 -29.05
N ALA A 280 -56.78 30.01 -30.25
CA ALA A 280 -55.95 29.26 -31.23
C ALA A 280 -55.47 30.24 -32.39
N ASN A 281 -54.41 29.89 -33.19
CA ASN A 281 -53.95 30.43 -34.53
C ASN A 281 -52.56 31.14 -34.70
N LYS A 282 -51.78 30.66 -35.70
CA LYS A 282 -51.07 31.32 -36.88
C LYS A 282 -50.26 32.65 -36.73
N GLY A 283 -49.20 32.94 -37.52
CA GLY A 283 -48.47 32.19 -38.57
C GLY A 283 -47.49 33.05 -39.45
N ASP A 284 -46.68 32.38 -40.28
CA ASP A 284 -45.94 32.76 -41.52
C ASP A 284 -44.79 33.84 -41.60
N ASP A 285 -43.66 33.37 -42.17
CA ASP A 285 -42.34 33.92 -42.62
C ASP A 285 -42.15 35.39 -43.10
N LYS A 286 -40.93 35.98 -42.85
CA LYS A 286 -39.98 36.43 -43.92
C LYS A 286 -38.57 36.95 -43.52
N GLU A 287 -37.68 36.77 -44.51
CA GLU A 287 -36.24 37.02 -44.76
C GLU A 287 -35.60 38.44 -44.58
N ILE A 288 -34.23 38.46 -44.63
CA ILE A 288 -33.26 39.55 -44.98
C ILE A 288 -32.52 40.30 -43.83
N GLU A 289 -31.34 40.88 -44.16
CA GLU A 289 -30.13 41.02 -43.32
C GLU A 289 -29.76 42.44 -42.79
N ALA A 290 -28.82 42.45 -41.83
CA ALA A 290 -27.70 43.41 -41.61
C ALA A 290 -27.87 44.70 -40.73
N GLN A 291 -27.13 44.68 -39.59
CA GLN A 291 -26.31 45.76 -38.96
C GLN A 291 -26.97 47.12 -38.57
N CYS A 292 -26.72 47.73 -37.39
CA CYS A 292 -25.88 47.40 -36.21
C CYS A 292 -26.40 48.15 -34.95
N ASP A 293 -25.95 47.75 -33.75
CA ASP A 293 -25.89 48.48 -32.45
C ASP A 293 -27.11 49.36 -32.04
N ALA A 294 -27.83 49.12 -30.93
CA ALA A 294 -27.33 48.97 -29.56
C ALA A 294 -28.46 48.69 -28.51
N ALA A 295 -28.04 48.32 -27.29
CA ALA A 295 -28.73 48.46 -25.99
C ALA A 295 -29.92 47.53 -25.59
N ASN A 296 -29.58 46.67 -24.62
CA ASN A 296 -30.33 46.28 -23.42
C ASN A 296 -31.32 45.07 -23.38
N GLU A 297 -30.88 44.08 -22.59
CA GLU A 297 -31.58 43.42 -21.48
C GLU A 297 -32.83 42.56 -21.75
N THR A 298 -32.63 41.23 -21.72
CA THR A 298 -33.30 40.39 -20.69
C THR A 298 -32.45 39.18 -20.28
N VAL A 299 -32.51 38.87 -18.98
CA VAL A 299 -31.74 37.84 -18.25
C VAL A 299 -31.95 36.42 -18.80
N ASP A 300 -30.85 35.77 -19.20
CA ASP A 300 -30.75 34.30 -19.33
C ASP A 300 -30.21 33.67 -18.02
N ILE A 301 -30.50 32.40 -17.79
CA ILE A 301 -29.94 31.60 -16.68
C ILE A 301 -28.98 30.57 -17.28
N GLU A 302 -27.68 30.90 -17.28
CA GLU A 302 -26.63 30.01 -17.76
C GLU A 302 -26.33 28.89 -16.73
N VAL A 303 -26.15 27.67 -17.24
CA VAL A 303 -25.55 26.55 -16.50
C VAL A 303 -24.20 26.26 -17.14
N GLU A 304 -23.11 26.65 -16.48
CA GLU A 304 -21.75 26.61 -17.01
C GLU A 304 -21.17 25.18 -17.14
N ASP A 305 -21.54 24.45 -18.19
CA ASP A 305 -21.00 23.11 -18.49
C ASP A 305 -19.65 23.17 -19.26
N ASN A 306 -18.79 24.14 -18.91
CA ASN A 306 -17.63 24.56 -19.70
C ASN A 306 -16.29 24.52 -18.93
N MET A 307 -16.07 23.47 -18.11
CA MET A 307 -14.76 23.14 -17.56
C MET A 307 -14.28 21.73 -17.96
N PHE A 308 -12.95 21.55 -17.93
CA PHE A 308 -12.23 20.30 -18.25
C PHE A 308 -12.35 19.77 -19.69
N ILE A 309 -11.51 20.29 -20.60
CA ILE A 309 -10.56 19.47 -21.41
C ILE A 309 -9.59 20.31 -22.27
N SER A 310 -9.94 21.54 -22.65
CA SER A 310 -9.22 22.29 -23.70
C SER A 310 -7.92 23.02 -23.28
N THR A 311 -7.76 23.39 -22.00
CA THR A 311 -6.72 24.36 -21.57
C THR A 311 -5.40 23.75 -21.10
N ILE A 312 -5.27 22.42 -20.98
CA ILE A 312 -4.01 21.76 -20.58
C ILE A 312 -3.17 21.38 -21.81
N LYS A 313 -2.85 22.39 -22.62
CA LYS A 313 -1.82 22.32 -23.68
C LYS A 313 -1.00 23.61 -23.67
N GLU A 314 0.18 23.55 -23.04
CA GLU A 314 1.47 23.97 -23.62
C GLU A 314 2.59 24.08 -22.56
N ASN A 315 2.27 24.41 -21.30
CA ASN A 315 3.26 24.85 -20.31
C ASN A 315 3.70 23.84 -19.22
N SER A 316 3.30 22.57 -19.29
CA SER A 316 4.06 21.49 -18.64
C SER A 316 4.11 20.24 -19.51
N ILE A 317 5.30 19.70 -19.69
CA ILE A 317 5.58 18.40 -20.32
C ILE A 317 6.77 17.82 -19.57
N PHE A 318 6.60 16.64 -18.96
CA PHE A 318 7.66 15.90 -18.29
C PHE A 318 8.77 15.58 -19.30
N LYS A 319 9.83 16.39 -19.31
CA LYS A 319 10.94 16.32 -20.26
C LYS A 319 12.19 15.87 -19.50
N CYS A 320 12.63 14.66 -19.79
CA CYS A 320 13.77 14.03 -19.13
C CYS A 320 14.87 13.66 -20.13
N GLU A 321 16.12 13.77 -19.70
CA GLU A 321 17.25 13.11 -20.37
C GLU A 321 17.34 11.66 -19.87
N LEU A 322 17.50 10.71 -20.80
CA LEU A 322 17.52 9.26 -20.53
C LEU A 322 18.96 8.74 -20.55
N PHE A 323 19.35 7.99 -19.53
CA PHE A 323 20.70 7.42 -19.38
C PHE A 323 20.68 6.12 -18.58
N LYS A 324 21.78 5.36 -18.58
CA LYS A 324 21.89 4.15 -17.76
C LYS A 324 22.18 4.53 -16.30
N PRO A 325 21.64 3.78 -15.31
CA PRO A 325 22.06 3.94 -13.92
C PRO A 325 23.52 3.56 -13.74
N ASP A 326 24.22 4.31 -12.90
CA ASP A 326 25.55 3.94 -12.42
C ASP A 326 25.49 2.65 -11.57
N ILE A 327 26.62 1.95 -11.47
CA ILE A 327 26.74 0.71 -10.70
C ILE A 327 27.27 1.04 -9.30
N THR A 328 26.37 1.11 -8.32
CA THR A 328 26.68 1.39 -6.91
C THR A 328 26.21 0.26 -6.01
N HIS A 329 26.96 -0.02 -4.93
CA HIS A 329 26.70 -1.14 -4.02
C HIS A 329 26.96 -0.77 -2.54
N GLU A 330 26.95 0.51 -2.20
CA GLU A 330 27.21 1.04 -0.85
C GLU A 330 26.13 0.70 0.18
N TYR A 331 24.88 0.53 -0.28
CA TYR A 331 23.70 0.44 0.57
C TYR A 331 23.33 -1.02 0.78
N SER A 332 23.02 -1.74 -0.31
CA SER A 332 22.62 -3.15 -0.27
C SER A 332 23.79 -4.16 -0.23
N ASN A 333 24.98 -3.76 -0.70
CA ASN A 333 26.08 -4.68 -1.04
C ASN A 333 25.69 -5.79 -2.05
N SER A 334 24.61 -5.61 -2.83
CA SER A 334 24.11 -6.64 -3.74
C SER A 334 25.12 -7.03 -4.82
N CYS A 335 25.21 -8.32 -5.16
CA CYS A 335 25.93 -8.78 -6.35
C CYS A 335 25.04 -8.91 -7.60
N LEU A 336 23.76 -8.54 -7.47
CA LEU A 336 22.71 -8.75 -8.47
C LEU A 336 22.18 -7.43 -9.06
N VAL A 337 22.08 -6.36 -8.26
CA VAL A 337 21.51 -5.07 -8.68
C VAL A 337 22.32 -3.87 -8.16
N THR A 338 22.24 -2.73 -8.85
CA THR A 338 22.78 -1.43 -8.40
C THR A 338 21.85 -0.76 -7.40
N ASP A 339 22.38 -0.03 -6.41
CA ASP A 339 21.58 0.71 -5.43
C ASP A 339 20.78 1.88 -6.04
N MET A 340 21.05 2.29 -7.30
CA MET A 340 20.25 3.29 -8.02
C MET A 340 18.76 2.91 -8.18
N VAL A 341 18.42 1.61 -8.06
CA VAL A 341 17.02 1.15 -8.05
C VAL A 341 16.27 1.49 -6.76
N ILE A 342 16.98 1.91 -5.71
CA ILE A 342 16.42 2.31 -4.42
C ILE A 342 16.06 3.80 -4.49
N SER A 343 14.82 4.12 -4.12
CA SER A 343 14.30 5.48 -4.08
C SER A 343 15.25 6.39 -3.27
N PRO A 344 15.64 7.57 -3.80
CA PRO A 344 16.66 8.44 -3.20
C PRO A 344 16.23 9.05 -1.86
N HIS A 345 14.96 8.92 -1.47
CA HIS A 345 14.47 9.40 -0.18
C HIS A 345 15.19 8.68 0.98
N SER A 346 15.77 9.46 1.90
CA SER A 346 16.73 8.99 2.92
C SER A 346 16.23 7.80 3.75
N ARG A 347 14.93 7.74 4.06
CA ARG A 347 14.24 6.60 4.70
C ARG A 347 14.59 5.24 4.06
N TYR A 348 14.51 5.10 2.74
CA TYR A 348 14.66 3.81 2.05
C TYR A 348 16.14 3.36 1.97
N VAL A 349 17.03 4.33 1.73
CA VAL A 349 18.50 4.14 1.80
C VAL A 349 18.92 3.67 3.20
N THR A 350 18.45 4.34 4.25
CA THR A 350 18.76 3.97 5.64
C THR A 350 18.15 2.63 6.03
N LEU A 351 16.90 2.36 5.66
CA LEU A 351 16.23 1.10 5.95
C LEU A 351 17.02 -0.08 5.35
N THR A 352 17.54 0.07 4.13
CA THR A 352 18.42 -0.90 3.47
C THR A 352 19.73 -1.10 4.24
N LYS A 353 20.45 0.00 4.54
CA LYS A 353 21.73 -0.02 5.28
C LYS A 353 21.57 -0.66 6.66
N ASN A 354 20.58 -0.22 7.43
CA ASN A 354 20.43 -0.59 8.84
C ASN A 354 19.85 -2.01 9.01
N ILE A 355 19.01 -2.51 8.09
CA ILE A 355 18.64 -3.94 8.08
C ILE A 355 19.88 -4.82 7.84
N ARG A 356 20.70 -4.49 6.84
CA ARG A 356 21.94 -5.24 6.53
C ARG A 356 22.94 -5.20 7.69
N LYS A 357 23.20 -4.02 8.25
CA LYS A 357 24.10 -3.85 9.41
C LYS A 357 23.59 -4.62 10.64
N ARG A 358 22.31 -4.49 11.01
CA ARG A 358 21.70 -5.25 12.12
C ARG A 358 21.78 -6.76 11.95
N ARG A 359 21.55 -7.26 10.74
CA ARG A 359 21.61 -8.69 10.40
C ARG A 359 23.05 -9.24 10.40
N GLY A 360 24.07 -8.38 10.31
CA GLY A 360 25.48 -8.75 10.17
C GLY A 360 25.86 -9.35 8.81
N THR A 361 24.89 -9.56 7.92
CA THR A 361 25.00 -10.17 6.59
C THR A 361 23.90 -9.60 5.69
N LYS A 362 23.99 -9.82 4.38
CA LYS A 362 22.89 -9.51 3.45
C LYS A 362 21.63 -10.31 3.75
N VAL A 363 20.50 -9.73 3.34
CA VAL A 363 19.24 -10.47 3.23
C VAL A 363 19.36 -11.53 2.15
N ILE A 364 18.68 -12.66 2.32
CA ILE A 364 18.81 -13.83 1.43
C ILE A 364 17.41 -14.42 1.28
N SER A 365 16.96 -14.56 0.03
CA SER A 365 15.81 -15.40 -0.34
C SER A 365 16.25 -16.43 -1.39
N PHE A 366 15.75 -17.66 -1.25
CA PHE A 366 15.86 -18.71 -2.26
C PHE A 366 14.46 -19.15 -2.65
N ASN A 367 14.21 -19.19 -3.96
CA ASN A 367 12.90 -19.47 -4.52
C ASN A 367 13.06 -20.58 -5.57
N GLU A 368 12.39 -21.72 -5.38
CA GLU A 368 12.52 -22.84 -6.32
C GLU A 368 12.11 -22.43 -7.73
N ILE A 369 12.97 -22.69 -8.71
CA ILE A 369 12.72 -22.38 -10.11
C ILE A 369 11.66 -23.31 -10.68
N TYR A 370 10.82 -22.81 -11.58
CA TYR A 370 10.00 -23.66 -12.44
C TYR A 370 10.92 -24.60 -13.21
N LYS A 371 10.62 -25.91 -13.23
CA LYS A 371 11.48 -26.92 -13.89
C LYS A 371 10.89 -27.36 -15.21
N ASP A 372 11.60 -27.01 -16.28
CA ASP A 372 11.26 -27.25 -17.68
C ASP A 372 12.43 -27.97 -18.38
N VAL A 373 12.23 -28.41 -19.63
CA VAL A 373 13.09 -29.37 -20.36
C VAL A 373 14.58 -28.98 -20.35
N ASN A 374 14.89 -27.70 -20.50
CA ASN A 374 16.25 -27.17 -20.58
C ASN A 374 16.71 -26.45 -19.31
N THR A 375 15.87 -26.30 -18.28
CA THR A 375 16.21 -25.52 -17.07
C THR A 375 17.44 -26.10 -16.36
N GLU A 376 17.53 -27.42 -16.22
CA GLU A 376 18.67 -28.13 -15.61
C GLU A 376 20.01 -27.93 -16.36
N ASN A 377 19.94 -27.60 -17.65
CA ASN A 377 21.07 -27.54 -18.60
C ASN A 377 21.68 -26.14 -18.73
N MET A 378 21.11 -25.11 -18.07
CA MET A 378 21.59 -23.74 -18.20
C MET A 378 23.02 -23.56 -17.65
N ASP A 379 23.84 -22.82 -18.40
CA ASP A 379 25.22 -22.45 -18.03
C ASP A 379 25.36 -21.78 -16.66
N ILE A 380 24.30 -21.11 -16.18
CA ILE A 380 24.27 -20.44 -14.88
C ILE A 380 24.48 -21.40 -13.70
N TRP A 381 24.17 -22.69 -13.86
CA TRP A 381 24.32 -23.72 -12.83
C TRP A 381 25.72 -24.32 -12.74
N LYS A 382 26.65 -23.99 -13.66
CA LYS A 382 28.00 -24.57 -13.74
C LYS A 382 28.84 -24.38 -12.47
N LEU A 383 28.50 -23.38 -11.65
CA LEU A 383 29.16 -23.06 -10.37
C LEU A 383 28.18 -23.09 -9.18
N SER A 384 27.00 -23.71 -9.33
CA SER A 384 26.00 -23.80 -8.26
C SER A 384 26.18 -25.06 -7.43
N LEU A 385 25.91 -24.96 -6.13
CA LEU A 385 25.94 -26.08 -5.20
C LEU A 385 24.68 -26.95 -5.33
N ASP A 386 24.78 -28.23 -5.00
CA ASP A 386 23.60 -29.08 -4.82
C ASP A 386 22.79 -28.65 -3.58
N LYS A 387 21.46 -28.85 -3.62
CA LYS A 387 20.57 -28.43 -2.53
C LYS A 387 20.83 -29.13 -1.18
N ASN A 388 21.58 -30.24 -1.19
CA ASN A 388 21.93 -31.00 0.01
C ASN A 388 23.35 -30.69 0.55
N ASP A 389 24.08 -29.73 -0.04
CA ASP A 389 25.42 -29.36 0.45
C ASP A 389 25.36 -28.83 1.88
N LYS A 390 25.92 -29.59 2.83
CA LYS A 390 25.83 -29.30 4.26
C LYS A 390 26.49 -27.97 4.67
N ARG A 391 27.30 -27.35 3.81
CA ARG A 391 27.87 -26.01 4.03
C ARG A 391 26.83 -24.90 3.94
N ILE A 392 25.72 -25.11 3.23
CA ILE A 392 24.61 -24.14 3.07
C ILE A 392 23.87 -23.91 4.41
N PHE A 393 24.01 -24.80 5.40
CA PHE A 393 23.17 -24.85 6.59
C PHE A 393 23.95 -24.67 7.90
N LYS A 394 23.31 -24.00 8.86
CA LYS A 394 23.70 -24.02 10.29
C LYS A 394 22.58 -24.68 11.10
N LYS A 395 22.95 -25.53 12.06
CA LYS A 395 22.04 -26.06 13.09
C LYS A 395 22.21 -25.21 14.36
N LYS A 396 21.11 -24.74 14.95
CA LYS A 396 21.11 -23.90 16.15
C LYS A 396 20.19 -24.49 17.20
N LEU A 397 20.63 -24.53 18.45
CA LEU A 397 19.74 -24.84 19.58
C LEU A 397 18.74 -23.68 19.77
N LYS A 398 17.54 -23.97 20.28
CA LYS A 398 16.58 -22.95 20.69
C LYS A 398 17.03 -22.33 22.02
N LYS A 399 16.95 -21.00 22.17
CA LYS A 399 17.31 -20.28 23.41
C LYS A 399 16.13 -20.36 24.38
N THR A 400 16.23 -21.21 25.41
CA THR A 400 15.15 -21.44 26.39
C THR A 400 15.06 -20.33 27.44
N THR A 401 16.22 -19.93 27.97
CA THR A 401 16.37 -18.78 28.88
C THR A 401 16.51 -17.51 28.06
N LEU A 402 15.53 -16.61 28.18
CA LEU A 402 15.58 -15.27 27.59
C LEU A 402 16.35 -14.30 28.50
N ASP A 403 16.75 -13.18 27.91
CA ASP A 403 17.32 -12.03 28.64
C ASP A 403 16.21 -11.40 29.51
N GLY A 404 16.52 -10.79 30.66
CA GLY A 404 15.53 -10.44 31.70
C GLY A 404 14.45 -9.43 31.29
N HIS A 405 14.70 -8.66 30.24
CA HIS A 405 13.74 -7.72 29.63
C HIS A 405 12.80 -8.37 28.59
N LEU A 406 12.93 -9.70 28.36
CA LEU A 406 12.15 -10.48 27.40
C LEU A 406 11.45 -11.65 28.09
N ILE A 407 10.21 -11.92 27.71
CA ILE A 407 9.39 -12.99 28.30
C ILE A 407 8.61 -13.78 27.24
N TRP A 408 8.38 -15.07 27.51
CA TRP A 408 7.56 -15.93 26.66
C TRP A 408 6.06 -15.63 26.88
N ASN A 409 5.30 -15.50 25.80
CA ASN A 409 3.86 -15.27 25.85
C ASN A 409 3.13 -16.40 26.62
N LYS A 410 3.60 -17.65 26.51
CA LYS A 410 3.03 -18.79 27.26
C LYS A 410 3.57 -18.98 28.68
N SER A 411 4.73 -18.41 29.06
CA SER A 411 5.21 -18.53 30.46
C SER A 411 4.34 -17.75 31.45
N MET A 412 3.47 -16.85 30.96
CA MET A 412 2.39 -16.23 31.72
C MET A 412 1.23 -17.18 32.04
N THR A 413 1.27 -18.46 31.63
CA THR A 413 0.17 -19.42 31.81
C THR A 413 0.48 -20.49 32.85
N ASN A 414 -0.50 -20.81 33.71
CA ASN A 414 -0.40 -21.87 34.72
C ASN A 414 -0.51 -23.31 34.13
N LYS A 415 0.01 -23.54 32.92
CA LYS A 415 0.12 -24.88 32.33
C LYS A 415 1.45 -25.52 32.72
N LYS A 416 1.39 -26.45 33.69
CA LYS A 416 2.47 -27.44 33.91
C LYS A 416 2.80 -28.12 32.58
N LYS A 417 4.10 -28.31 32.30
CA LYS A 417 4.56 -29.13 31.17
C LYS A 417 3.87 -30.49 31.21
N ILE A 418 3.12 -30.84 30.17
CA ILE A 418 2.49 -32.15 30.03
C ILE A 418 3.55 -33.15 29.55
N ASN A 419 3.53 -34.36 30.10
CA ASN A 419 4.63 -35.32 30.06
C ASN A 419 5.17 -35.63 28.66
N GLU A 420 6.50 -35.80 28.60
CA GLU A 420 7.21 -36.29 27.43
C GLU A 420 6.62 -37.60 26.89
N LYS A 421 6.20 -37.60 25.62
CA LYS A 421 6.22 -38.79 24.77
C LYS A 421 7.01 -38.47 23.52
N LYS A 422 8.34 -38.55 23.63
CA LYS A 422 9.29 -38.38 22.53
C LYS A 422 8.92 -39.31 21.36
N LYS A 423 8.19 -38.76 20.38
CA LYS A 423 7.93 -39.46 19.11
C LYS A 423 9.28 -39.72 18.45
N LYS A 424 9.44 -40.92 17.89
CA LYS A 424 10.67 -41.32 17.22
C LYS A 424 10.77 -40.56 15.89
N ILE A 425 11.48 -39.42 15.90
CA ILE A 425 11.67 -38.59 14.72
C ILE A 425 12.39 -39.43 13.66
N ILE A 426 11.80 -39.47 12.46
CA ILE A 426 12.45 -40.02 11.28
C ILE A 426 13.39 -38.92 10.77
N ASN A 427 14.70 -39.17 10.82
CA ASN A 427 15.70 -38.28 10.23
C ASN A 427 15.70 -38.47 8.71
N ASP A 428 14.77 -37.81 8.03
CA ASP A 428 14.90 -37.58 6.59
C ASP A 428 15.74 -36.32 6.37
N GLU A 429 17.04 -36.50 6.08
CA GLU A 429 17.94 -35.38 5.78
C GLU A 429 17.72 -34.80 4.37
N THR A 430 16.81 -35.39 3.57
CA THR A 430 16.58 -35.09 2.15
C THR A 430 15.79 -33.81 1.85
N GLU A 431 15.08 -33.27 2.85
CA GLU A 431 14.27 -32.04 2.74
C GLU A 431 14.87 -30.82 3.48
N LEU A 432 16.18 -30.85 3.77
CA LEU A 432 16.81 -29.87 4.66
C LEU A 432 16.69 -28.42 4.17
N LEU A 433 16.82 -28.16 2.86
CA LEU A 433 16.64 -26.81 2.29
C LEU A 433 15.21 -26.32 2.45
N ASP A 434 14.23 -27.18 2.19
CA ASP A 434 12.81 -26.82 2.19
C ASP A 434 12.32 -26.56 3.63
N LYS A 435 12.86 -27.30 4.62
CA LYS A 435 12.72 -27.00 6.05
C LYS A 435 13.36 -25.65 6.44
N VAL A 436 14.53 -25.30 5.89
CA VAL A 436 15.19 -24.00 6.14
C VAL A 436 14.46 -22.84 5.47
N ILE A 437 13.91 -23.01 4.28
CA ILE A 437 13.00 -22.05 3.63
C ILE A 437 11.80 -21.78 4.55
N LYS A 438 11.16 -22.84 5.06
CA LYS A 438 10.01 -22.70 5.98
C LYS A 438 10.40 -21.98 7.27
N HIS A 439 11.48 -22.40 7.94
CA HIS A 439 12.01 -21.75 9.14
C HIS A 439 12.39 -20.27 8.93
N SER A 440 12.77 -19.87 7.70
CA SER A 440 13.08 -18.46 7.41
C SER A 440 11.84 -17.56 7.53
N LEU A 441 10.64 -18.11 7.28
CA LEU A 441 9.35 -17.42 7.37
C LEU A 441 8.73 -17.61 8.76
N PHE A 442 8.68 -18.84 9.25
CA PHE A 442 8.16 -19.19 10.57
C PHE A 442 8.82 -20.45 11.12
N SER A 443 9.41 -20.35 12.32
CA SER A 443 9.84 -21.50 13.13
C SER A 443 8.97 -21.62 14.38
N ASN A 444 8.42 -22.82 14.62
CA ASN A 444 7.67 -23.07 15.85
C ASN A 444 8.66 -23.36 16.99
N ILE A 445 8.99 -22.33 17.78
CA ILE A 445 9.88 -22.47 18.93
C ILE A 445 9.33 -23.49 19.95
N ASP A 446 8.01 -23.69 20.00
CA ASP A 446 7.32 -24.56 20.94
C ASP A 446 7.15 -26.02 20.48
N ASP A 447 7.74 -26.44 19.34
CA ASP A 447 7.72 -27.86 18.93
C ASP A 447 8.75 -28.73 19.68
N ASP A 448 8.55 -30.07 19.63
CA ASP A 448 9.33 -31.11 20.31
C ASP A 448 10.85 -31.15 19.98
N GLN A 449 11.36 -30.27 19.11
CA GLN A 449 12.77 -30.26 18.69
C GLN A 449 13.54 -29.15 19.43
N ASP A 450 14.60 -29.50 20.17
CA ASP A 450 15.44 -28.51 20.88
C ASP A 450 16.27 -27.58 19.94
N TYR A 451 16.05 -27.65 18.64
CA TYR A 451 16.86 -26.98 17.62
C TYR A 451 16.07 -26.56 16.38
N ILE A 452 16.61 -25.58 15.66
CA ILE A 452 16.22 -25.21 14.31
C ILE A 452 17.39 -25.38 13.34
N TYR A 453 17.08 -25.49 12.05
CA TYR A 453 18.05 -25.24 10.98
C TYR A 453 17.85 -23.83 10.41
N SER A 454 18.94 -23.18 10.03
CA SER A 454 18.96 -21.90 9.32
C SER A 454 19.98 -21.94 8.17
N TYR A 455 19.95 -20.94 7.30
CA TYR A 455 21.02 -20.71 6.34
C TYR A 455 22.36 -20.42 7.04
N ASN A 456 23.46 -20.85 6.43
CA ASN A 456 24.81 -20.40 6.71
C ASN A 456 25.07 -19.09 5.95
N ARG A 457 24.55 -17.98 6.51
CA ARG A 457 24.48 -16.68 5.82
C ARG A 457 25.84 -16.19 5.32
N GLU A 458 26.90 -16.33 6.12
CA GLU A 458 28.28 -15.91 5.81
C GLU A 458 28.83 -16.66 4.60
N PHE A 459 28.73 -18.00 4.59
CA PHE A 459 29.19 -18.84 3.49
C PHE A 459 28.45 -18.52 2.19
N ILE A 460 27.13 -18.30 2.26
CA ILE A 460 26.32 -17.96 1.08
C ILE A 460 26.67 -16.58 0.54
N GLU A 461 26.98 -15.60 1.39
CA GLU A 461 27.41 -14.25 0.97
C GLU A 461 28.86 -14.22 0.43
N GLU A 462 29.74 -15.10 0.91
CA GLU A 462 31.06 -15.29 0.27
C GLU A 462 30.91 -15.99 -1.09
N TYR A 463 30.06 -17.01 -1.17
CA TYR A 463 29.87 -17.82 -2.37
C TYR A 463 29.11 -17.07 -3.48
N SER A 464 28.18 -16.17 -3.16
CA SER A 464 27.43 -15.41 -4.18
C SER A 464 28.29 -14.44 -5.00
N LYS A 465 29.46 -14.05 -4.47
CA LYS A 465 30.50 -13.32 -5.21
C LYS A 465 31.16 -14.16 -6.31
N LYS A 466 31.07 -15.50 -6.22
CA LYS A 466 31.61 -16.48 -7.17
C LYS A 466 30.53 -17.05 -8.10
N CYS A 467 29.30 -17.22 -7.61
CA CYS A 467 28.16 -17.70 -8.40
C CYS A 467 26.88 -16.92 -8.05
N LYS A 468 26.29 -16.23 -9.04
CA LYS A 468 25.07 -15.43 -8.85
C LYS A 468 23.81 -16.23 -8.48
N ASN A 469 23.81 -17.55 -8.62
CA ASN A 469 22.80 -18.44 -8.02
C ASN A 469 23.51 -19.56 -7.23
N PRO A 470 23.81 -19.38 -5.93
CA PRO A 470 24.61 -20.31 -5.15
C PRO A 470 24.08 -21.75 -5.05
N ILE A 471 22.80 -21.99 -5.28
CA ILE A 471 22.14 -23.31 -5.19
C ILE A 471 21.48 -23.65 -6.52
N LYS A 472 21.73 -24.84 -7.07
CA LYS A 472 21.14 -25.28 -8.34
C LYS A 472 19.61 -25.35 -8.22
N ASN A 473 18.91 -24.87 -9.25
CA ASN A 473 17.44 -24.84 -9.35
C ASN A 473 16.72 -23.94 -8.32
N TYR A 474 17.41 -23.00 -7.66
CA TYR A 474 16.76 -21.97 -6.84
C TYR A 474 17.24 -20.58 -7.29
N VAL A 475 16.28 -19.68 -7.53
CA VAL A 475 16.52 -18.26 -7.79
C VAL A 475 16.98 -17.60 -6.49
N TYR A 476 18.19 -17.07 -6.50
CA TYR A 476 18.81 -16.35 -5.38
C TYR A 476 18.56 -14.85 -5.49
N LEU A 477 18.15 -14.24 -4.38
CA LEU A 477 17.87 -12.80 -4.27
C LEU A 477 18.54 -12.28 -2.98
N ASP A 478 19.39 -11.25 -3.10
CA ASP A 478 20.32 -10.82 -2.04
C ASP A 478 20.15 -9.37 -1.54
N ALA A 479 19.10 -8.69 -2.01
CA ALA A 479 18.85 -7.28 -1.75
C ALA A 479 17.42 -7.04 -1.26
N MET A 480 17.24 -6.02 -0.41
CA MET A 480 15.92 -5.58 0.07
C MET A 480 14.98 -5.22 -1.09
N PHE A 481 15.55 -4.66 -2.16
CA PHE A 481 14.92 -4.37 -3.45
C PHE A 481 14.01 -5.50 -3.95
N PHE A 482 14.50 -6.72 -4.07
CA PHE A 482 13.73 -7.82 -4.68
C PHE A 482 12.44 -8.18 -3.93
N GLY A 483 12.23 -7.67 -2.71
CA GLY A 483 10.96 -7.77 -2.00
C GLY A 483 10.20 -6.44 -1.90
N MET A 484 10.86 -5.34 -1.52
CA MET A 484 10.15 -4.06 -1.33
C MET A 484 9.91 -3.27 -2.63
N SER A 485 10.50 -3.68 -3.77
CA SER A 485 10.09 -3.18 -5.08
C SER A 485 8.86 -3.90 -5.65
N MET A 486 8.19 -4.76 -4.86
CA MET A 486 7.12 -5.62 -5.34
C MET A 486 5.75 -5.00 -5.06
N CYS A 487 5.10 -4.52 -6.12
CA CYS A 487 3.80 -3.87 -6.03
C CYS A 487 2.72 -4.78 -5.43
N CYS A 488 1.87 -4.18 -4.62
CA CYS A 488 0.73 -4.83 -4.01
C CYS A 488 -0.52 -3.95 -4.00
N GLN A 489 -1.58 -4.51 -3.43
CA GLN A 489 -2.79 -3.77 -3.12
C GLN A 489 -3.08 -3.88 -1.63
N GLN A 490 -3.32 -2.73 -1.00
CA GLN A 490 -3.58 -2.62 0.43
C GLN A 490 -4.91 -1.90 0.66
N ILE A 491 -5.66 -2.29 1.70
CA ILE A 491 -6.98 -1.72 2.00
C ILE A 491 -7.04 -1.36 3.47
N THR A 492 -7.18 -0.07 3.78
CA THR A 492 -7.39 0.41 5.16
C THR A 492 -8.85 0.77 5.38
N MET A 493 -9.46 0.24 6.43
CA MET A 493 -10.84 0.50 6.87
C MET A 493 -10.83 1.03 8.31
N SER A 494 -11.65 2.03 8.64
CA SER A 494 -11.93 2.43 10.03
C SER A 494 -13.19 1.78 10.57
N PHE A 495 -13.27 1.65 11.90
CA PHE A 495 -14.36 0.98 12.60
C PHE A 495 -14.87 1.83 13.76
N GLN A 496 -16.14 1.60 14.13
CA GLN A 496 -16.84 2.44 15.10
C GLN A 496 -16.19 2.40 16.49
N THR A 497 -15.75 1.23 16.96
CA THR A 497 -15.03 1.09 18.23
C THR A 497 -13.69 0.35 18.07
N ILE A 498 -12.84 0.45 19.09
CA ILE A 498 -11.62 -0.37 19.21
C ILE A 498 -11.95 -1.88 19.16
N ASN A 499 -13.08 -2.30 19.74
CA ASN A 499 -13.46 -3.71 19.80
C ASN A 499 -13.84 -4.27 18.43
N ASP A 500 -14.57 -3.48 17.62
CA ASP A 500 -14.89 -3.85 16.24
C ASP A 500 -13.61 -3.95 15.39
N ALA A 501 -12.67 -3.01 15.56
CA ALA A 501 -11.37 -3.06 14.87
C ALA A 501 -10.54 -4.30 15.28
N LYS A 502 -10.42 -4.61 16.58
CA LYS A 502 -9.71 -5.81 17.07
C LYS A 502 -10.36 -7.10 16.57
N TYR A 503 -11.68 -7.16 16.58
CA TYR A 503 -12.45 -8.31 16.09
C TYR A 503 -12.31 -8.55 14.58
N VAL A 504 -12.42 -7.49 13.76
CA VAL A 504 -12.29 -7.60 12.30
C VAL A 504 -10.84 -7.85 11.89
N TYR A 505 -9.85 -7.30 12.61
CA TYR A 505 -8.43 -7.67 12.47
C TYR A 505 -8.24 -9.18 12.59
N ASP A 506 -8.79 -9.79 13.65
CA ASP A 506 -8.68 -11.22 13.90
C ASP A 506 -9.38 -12.08 12.84
N GLN A 507 -10.58 -11.70 12.40
CA GLN A 507 -11.31 -12.47 11.40
C GLN A 507 -10.65 -12.34 10.01
N LEU A 508 -10.21 -11.14 9.63
CA LEU A 508 -9.51 -10.91 8.38
C LEU A 508 -8.15 -11.61 8.32
N ALA A 509 -7.47 -11.81 9.45
CA ALA A 509 -6.21 -12.56 9.48
C ALA A 509 -6.37 -13.98 8.91
N VAL A 510 -7.51 -14.64 9.14
CA VAL A 510 -7.84 -15.97 8.58
C VAL A 510 -8.16 -15.91 7.09
N ILE A 511 -8.75 -14.80 6.62
CA ILE A 511 -9.06 -14.55 5.21
C ILE A 511 -7.79 -14.20 4.39
N ALA A 512 -6.78 -13.61 5.02
CA ALA A 512 -5.54 -13.12 4.40
C ALA A 512 -4.81 -14.15 3.50
N PRO A 513 -4.47 -15.38 3.95
CA PRO A 513 -3.83 -16.36 3.07
C PRO A 513 -4.72 -16.82 1.90
N LEU A 514 -6.05 -16.83 2.08
CA LEU A 514 -6.98 -17.21 1.01
C LEU A 514 -7.01 -16.16 -0.10
N PHE A 515 -7.00 -14.87 0.26
CA PHE A 515 -6.90 -13.79 -0.72
C PHE A 515 -5.53 -13.74 -1.39
N LEU A 516 -4.43 -14.05 -0.69
CA LEU A 516 -3.10 -14.19 -1.31
C LEU A 516 -3.10 -15.24 -2.43
N ALA A 517 -3.79 -16.37 -2.24
CA ALA A 517 -3.94 -17.41 -3.28
C ALA A 517 -4.92 -17.02 -4.41
N ILE A 518 -6.02 -16.31 -4.11
CA ILE A 518 -6.99 -15.83 -5.14
C ILE A 518 -6.39 -14.74 -6.03
N THR A 519 -5.53 -13.90 -5.46
CA THR A 519 -4.93 -12.74 -6.15
C THR A 519 -3.55 -13.06 -6.75
N ALA A 520 -2.99 -14.24 -6.51
CA ALA A 520 -1.64 -14.64 -6.90
C ALA A 520 -1.26 -14.20 -8.34
N CYS A 521 -0.29 -13.29 -8.45
CA CYS A 521 0.08 -12.57 -9.67
C CYS A 521 1.61 -12.52 -9.89
N THR A 522 2.39 -13.26 -9.09
CA THR A 522 3.86 -13.25 -9.06
C THR A 522 4.46 -14.62 -9.43
N PRO A 523 4.42 -15.06 -10.71
CA PRO A 523 4.91 -16.38 -11.12
C PRO A 523 6.42 -16.44 -11.36
N TYR A 524 7.07 -15.28 -11.51
CA TYR A 524 8.50 -15.15 -11.80
C TYR A 524 9.20 -14.25 -10.78
N LEU A 525 10.51 -14.43 -10.67
CA LEU A 525 11.41 -13.65 -9.81
C LEU A 525 12.77 -13.50 -10.51
N GLY A 526 13.32 -12.29 -10.56
CA GLY A 526 14.68 -12.05 -11.07
C GLY A 526 14.92 -12.59 -12.50
N GLY A 527 13.94 -12.50 -13.40
CA GLY A 527 14.04 -13.02 -14.76
C GLY A 527 13.78 -14.52 -14.92
N PHE A 528 13.36 -15.24 -13.89
CA PHE A 528 13.06 -16.67 -13.96
C PHE A 528 11.64 -17.01 -13.49
N LEU A 529 10.95 -17.89 -14.20
CA LEU A 529 9.72 -18.55 -13.71
C LEU A 529 10.03 -19.38 -12.45
N THR A 530 9.14 -19.38 -11.46
CA THR A 530 9.32 -20.08 -10.18
C THR A 530 8.19 -21.07 -9.88
N GLU A 531 8.37 -21.96 -8.90
CA GLU A 531 7.34 -22.87 -8.37
C GLU A 531 6.38 -22.18 -7.37
N THR A 532 6.43 -20.85 -7.30
CA THR A 532 5.54 -19.99 -6.53
C THR A 532 4.80 -19.02 -7.45
N ASP A 533 3.60 -18.60 -7.02
CA ASP A 533 2.71 -17.68 -7.75
C ASP A 533 2.44 -16.36 -7.00
N ALA A 534 2.95 -16.18 -5.78
CA ALA A 534 2.69 -14.97 -4.97
C ALA A 534 3.94 -14.46 -4.23
N ARG A 535 4.03 -13.13 -4.09
CA ARG A 535 5.26 -12.41 -3.66
C ARG A 535 5.71 -12.63 -2.20
N TRP A 536 4.80 -13.08 -1.34
CA TRP A 536 4.90 -12.97 0.13
C TRP A 536 6.21 -13.48 0.75
N ARG A 537 6.72 -14.64 0.31
CA ARG A 537 8.00 -15.22 0.78
C ARG A 537 9.18 -14.27 0.55
N VAL A 538 9.22 -13.60 -0.59
CA VAL A 538 10.37 -12.77 -1.00
C VAL A 538 10.42 -11.50 -0.16
N ILE A 539 9.28 -10.81 0.02
CA ILE A 539 9.21 -9.61 0.86
C ILE A 539 9.51 -9.94 2.33
N SER A 540 8.99 -11.08 2.82
CA SER A 540 9.29 -11.58 4.16
C SER A 540 10.79 -11.82 4.39
N ASN A 541 11.50 -12.35 3.39
CA ASN A 541 12.95 -12.54 3.45
C ASN A 541 13.75 -11.22 3.24
N SER A 542 13.28 -10.30 2.39
CA SER A 542 14.04 -9.11 1.98
C SER A 542 14.19 -8.04 3.09
N VAL A 543 13.40 -8.15 4.17
CA VAL A 543 13.51 -7.31 5.38
C VAL A 543 13.71 -8.12 6.68
N ASP A 544 14.14 -9.38 6.59
CA ASP A 544 14.47 -10.19 7.77
C ASP A 544 15.73 -9.68 8.48
N CYS A 545 15.59 -8.71 9.39
CA CYS A 545 16.71 -8.15 10.15
C CYS A 545 17.22 -9.02 11.32
N ARG A 546 16.73 -10.25 11.49
CA ARG A 546 17.09 -11.10 12.66
C ARG A 546 18.58 -11.44 12.65
N THR A 547 19.26 -11.21 13.78
CA THR A 547 20.65 -11.62 14.02
C THR A 547 20.80 -13.15 13.96
N GLU A 548 22.03 -13.65 14.11
CA GLU A 548 22.26 -15.09 14.21
C GLU A 548 21.70 -15.70 15.52
N ASP A 549 21.64 -14.95 16.62
CA ASP A 549 21.08 -15.39 17.91
C ASP A 549 19.55 -15.30 17.93
N GLU A 550 18.96 -14.20 17.44
CA GLU A 550 17.51 -13.98 17.41
C GLU A 550 16.74 -15.07 16.68
N LEU A 551 17.35 -15.78 15.72
CA LEU A 551 16.74 -16.93 15.07
C LEU A 551 16.36 -18.05 16.06
N SER A 552 17.05 -18.16 17.20
CA SER A 552 16.85 -19.22 18.20
C SER A 552 15.66 -18.98 19.14
N TYR A 553 15.07 -17.77 19.15
CA TYR A 553 13.90 -17.42 19.98
C TYR A 553 12.82 -16.59 19.27
N ILE A 554 13.13 -15.85 18.20
CA ILE A 554 12.16 -15.05 17.45
C ILE A 554 11.69 -15.81 16.19
N SER A 555 10.56 -16.51 16.37
CA SER A 555 9.89 -17.38 15.40
C SER A 555 9.72 -16.80 13.99
N LYS A 556 9.40 -15.50 13.88
CA LYS A 556 9.08 -14.83 12.60
C LYS A 556 10.03 -13.65 12.28
N PRO A 557 10.28 -13.32 11.01
CA PRO A 557 10.85 -12.03 10.61
C PRO A 557 9.83 -10.89 10.82
N ARG A 558 10.26 -9.64 10.71
CA ARG A 558 9.40 -8.44 10.90
C ARG A 558 8.35 -8.21 9.81
N TYR A 559 8.43 -8.92 8.68
CA TYR A 559 7.38 -8.99 7.66
C TYR A 559 6.89 -10.45 7.61
N SER A 560 5.69 -10.73 8.12
CA SER A 560 5.21 -12.11 8.38
C SER A 560 3.70 -12.16 8.64
N GLY A 561 3.09 -13.34 8.86
CA GLY A 561 1.70 -13.38 9.33
C GLY A 561 1.53 -12.72 10.71
N ILE A 562 0.29 -12.48 11.15
CA ILE A 562 0.03 -11.91 12.48
C ILE A 562 0.63 -12.79 13.59
N SER A 563 1.10 -12.21 14.69
CA SER A 563 1.72 -12.98 15.80
C SER A 563 0.72 -13.47 16.85
N LEU A 564 -0.35 -12.69 17.08
CA LEU A 564 -1.42 -12.97 18.04
C LEU A 564 -2.76 -12.46 17.50
N TYR A 565 -3.82 -13.19 17.82
CA TYR A 565 -5.19 -12.68 17.85
C TYR A 565 -5.40 -11.79 19.10
N ILE A 566 -6.22 -10.73 18.98
CA ILE A 566 -6.27 -9.59 19.92
C ILE A 566 -7.67 -9.18 20.43
N SER A 567 -8.75 -9.84 19.99
CA SER A 567 -10.13 -9.44 20.30
C SER A 567 -10.63 -9.92 21.68
N ASP A 568 -11.31 -9.05 22.41
CA ASP A 568 -12.03 -9.39 23.65
C ASP A 568 -13.32 -10.20 23.43
N GLU A 569 -13.72 -10.41 22.17
CA GLU A 569 -14.93 -11.12 21.78
C GLU A 569 -14.94 -12.57 22.29
N LEU A 570 -16.15 -13.06 22.60
CA LEU A 570 -16.39 -14.35 23.25
C LEU A 570 -15.67 -15.55 22.61
N PRO A 571 -15.54 -15.68 21.27
CA PRO A 571 -14.92 -16.84 20.65
C PRO A 571 -13.42 -16.98 20.96
N LEU A 572 -12.67 -15.86 20.91
CA LEU A 572 -11.27 -15.85 21.30
C LEU A 572 -11.13 -15.95 22.80
N LYS A 573 -11.91 -15.19 23.57
CA LYS A 573 -11.84 -15.14 25.03
C LYS A 573 -12.04 -16.50 25.70
N LYS A 574 -12.94 -17.34 25.16
CA LYS A 574 -13.13 -18.74 25.61
C LYS A 574 -11.94 -19.67 25.29
N ASN A 575 -11.13 -19.35 24.27
CA ASN A 575 -10.16 -20.27 23.66
C ASN A 575 -8.76 -19.65 23.39
N TYR A 576 -8.38 -18.57 24.08
CA TYR A 576 -7.23 -17.72 23.71
C TYR A 576 -5.94 -18.52 23.45
N TYR A 577 -5.56 -19.40 24.37
CA TYR A 577 -4.35 -20.24 24.28
C TYR A 577 -4.51 -21.52 23.41
N TYR A 578 -5.65 -21.70 22.76
CA TYR A 578 -5.87 -22.70 21.71
C TYR A 578 -5.75 -22.07 20.32
N TYR A 579 -6.15 -20.81 20.15
CA TYR A 579 -5.97 -20.08 18.90
C TYR A 579 -4.58 -19.42 18.79
N ASN A 580 -4.08 -18.82 19.87
CA ASN A 580 -2.69 -18.36 19.98
C ASN A 580 -1.80 -19.53 20.46
N ASP A 581 -1.64 -20.54 19.59
CA ASP A 581 -0.95 -21.81 19.88
C ASP A 581 0.55 -21.83 19.57
N ILE A 582 1.08 -20.81 18.90
CA ILE A 582 2.51 -20.56 18.76
C ILE A 582 3.01 -19.81 20.00
N ASP A 583 4.25 -20.06 20.46
CA ASP A 583 4.87 -19.16 21.43
C ASP A 583 5.67 -18.06 20.73
N ILE A 584 5.69 -16.89 21.35
CA ILE A 584 6.40 -15.70 20.88
C ILE A 584 7.02 -14.98 22.07
N VAL A 585 8.07 -14.23 21.80
CA VAL A 585 8.68 -13.34 22.80
C VAL A 585 7.93 -12.00 22.84
N LEU A 586 7.81 -11.45 24.04
CA LEU A 586 7.27 -10.12 24.34
C LEU A 586 8.36 -9.29 25.04
N ASN A 587 8.40 -7.97 24.80
CA ASN A 587 9.21 -7.06 25.63
C ASN A 587 8.50 -6.86 26.98
N LYS A 588 9.17 -7.21 28.08
CA LYS A 588 8.62 -7.18 29.44
C LYS A 588 8.30 -5.76 29.91
N ASN A 589 9.22 -4.81 29.71
CA ASN A 589 9.04 -3.42 30.16
C ASN A 589 7.81 -2.77 29.54
N VAL A 590 7.63 -3.01 28.23
CA VAL A 590 6.47 -2.58 27.45
C VAL A 590 5.19 -3.26 27.95
N TYR A 591 5.23 -4.58 28.21
CA TYR A 591 4.08 -5.31 28.74
C TYR A 591 3.65 -4.81 30.12
N ASP A 592 4.58 -4.73 31.08
CA ASP A 592 4.30 -4.28 32.44
C ASP A 592 3.72 -2.85 32.45
N LYS A 593 4.25 -1.97 31.58
CA LYS A 593 3.73 -0.61 31.38
C LYS A 593 2.31 -0.61 30.81
N LEU A 594 2.03 -1.38 29.76
CA LEU A 594 0.70 -1.48 29.17
C LEU A 594 -0.36 -1.97 30.17
N ILE A 595 -0.01 -2.97 30.98
CA ILE A 595 -0.89 -3.48 32.04
C ILE A 595 -1.10 -2.45 33.15
N LYS A 596 -0.04 -1.74 33.61
CA LYS A 596 -0.17 -0.65 34.59
C LYS A 596 -1.13 0.44 34.12
N GLU A 597 -1.10 0.74 32.82
CA GLU A 597 -1.89 1.81 32.20
C GLU A 597 -3.32 1.39 31.79
N ASN A 598 -3.75 0.18 32.17
CA ASN A 598 -5.07 -0.39 31.87
C ASN A 598 -5.36 -0.55 30.36
N VAL A 599 -4.34 -0.95 29.59
CA VAL A 599 -4.53 -1.54 28.26
C VAL A 599 -4.99 -2.99 28.43
N ASP A 600 -5.93 -3.44 27.59
CA ASP A 600 -6.42 -4.83 27.68
C ASP A 600 -5.31 -5.86 27.43
N GLU A 601 -5.40 -7.02 28.08
CA GLU A 601 -4.31 -8.00 28.12
C GLU A 601 -3.90 -8.49 26.71
N TYR A 602 -4.86 -8.63 25.80
CA TYR A 602 -4.62 -9.19 24.47
C TYR A 602 -3.94 -8.19 23.55
N LEU A 603 -4.37 -6.92 23.57
CA LEU A 603 -3.68 -5.81 22.91
C LEU A 603 -2.33 -5.52 23.56
N ALA A 604 -2.21 -5.63 24.89
CA ALA A 604 -0.96 -5.45 25.60
C ALA A 604 0.10 -6.47 25.14
N ARG A 605 -0.25 -7.76 25.09
CA ARG A 605 0.60 -8.82 24.51
C ARG A 605 0.96 -8.53 23.05
N HIS A 606 0.00 -8.09 22.23
CA HIS A 606 0.25 -7.74 20.83
C HIS A 606 1.30 -6.62 20.67
N ILE A 607 1.09 -5.46 21.28
CA ILE A 607 2.01 -4.32 21.18
C ILE A 607 3.39 -4.69 21.74
N SER A 608 3.45 -5.43 22.86
CA SER A 608 4.70 -5.92 23.45
C SER A 608 5.49 -6.84 22.52
N SER A 609 4.82 -7.58 21.61
CA SER A 609 5.49 -8.41 20.60
C SER A 609 6.11 -7.60 19.46
N LEU A 610 5.53 -6.45 19.10
CA LEU A 610 6.09 -5.53 18.09
C LEU A 610 7.36 -4.84 18.62
N PHE A 611 7.38 -4.52 19.91
CA PHE A 611 8.46 -3.80 20.59
C PHE A 611 9.68 -4.66 20.97
N VAL A 612 9.63 -5.98 20.73
CA VAL A 612 10.84 -6.85 20.73
C VAL A 612 11.79 -6.48 19.59
N ARG A 613 11.28 -5.84 18.52
CA ARG A 613 12.12 -5.31 17.44
C ARG A 613 12.85 -4.05 17.89
N ASP A 614 14.00 -3.80 17.29
CA ASP A 614 14.63 -2.47 17.31
C ASP A 614 13.99 -1.53 16.28
N PRO A 615 13.97 -0.21 16.56
CA PRO A 615 13.75 0.78 15.51
C PRO A 615 14.91 0.70 14.49
N ILE A 616 14.61 0.93 13.21
CA ILE A 616 15.61 0.77 12.13
C ILE A 616 15.91 2.09 11.42
N VAL A 617 14.93 2.99 11.36
CA VAL A 617 15.08 4.37 10.92
C VAL A 617 14.70 5.25 12.10
N VAL A 618 15.64 6.08 12.54
CA VAL A 618 15.49 7.13 13.57
C VAL A 618 16.14 8.37 12.97
N PHE A 619 15.62 9.56 13.29
CA PHE A 619 16.12 10.82 12.74
C PHE A 619 16.83 11.64 13.81
N GLU A 620 17.85 12.40 13.41
CA GLU A 620 18.48 13.42 14.25
C GLU A 620 17.43 14.44 14.74
N GLY A 621 17.63 14.98 15.95
CA GLY A 621 16.70 15.93 16.57
C GLY A 621 15.33 15.34 16.96
N SER A 622 15.09 14.04 16.74
CA SER A 622 13.84 13.38 17.19
C SER A 622 13.90 12.89 18.65
N PHE A 623 14.99 13.14 19.38
CA PHE A 623 15.16 12.78 20.78
C PHE A 623 16.05 13.81 21.49
N SER A 624 15.98 13.88 22.82
CA SER A 624 16.90 14.72 23.60
C SER A 624 18.06 13.90 24.16
N GLU A 625 19.29 14.41 24.01
CA GLU A 625 20.47 13.84 24.68
C GLU A 625 20.43 14.08 26.20
N LYS A 626 19.68 15.09 26.66
CA LYS A 626 19.48 15.35 28.11
C LYS A 626 18.69 14.24 28.77
N ASP A 627 17.71 13.66 28.07
CA ASP A 627 16.92 12.52 28.54
C ASP A 627 17.82 11.29 28.72
N ILE A 628 18.81 11.10 27.84
CA ILE A 628 19.81 10.02 27.93
C ILE A 628 20.62 10.17 29.22
N THR A 629 21.16 11.36 29.50
CA THR A 629 21.91 11.60 30.76
C THR A 629 21.02 11.51 32.00
N THR A 630 19.80 12.05 31.94
CA THR A 630 18.86 12.05 33.08
C THR A 630 18.43 10.63 33.45
N ILE A 631 18.18 9.77 32.45
CA ILE A 631 17.88 8.34 32.68
C ILE A 631 19.09 7.60 33.26
N GLN A 632 20.31 7.89 32.80
CA GLN A 632 21.53 7.30 33.39
C GLN A 632 21.65 7.61 34.88
N ASP A 633 21.41 8.85 35.29
CA ASP A 633 21.56 9.27 36.68
C ASP A 633 20.44 8.71 37.57
N ILE A 634 19.19 8.66 37.07
CA ILE A 634 18.08 7.96 37.76
C ILE A 634 18.39 6.46 37.92
N ILE A 635 19.03 5.80 36.94
CA ILE A 635 19.42 4.39 37.04
C ILE A 635 20.52 4.19 38.10
N LYS A 636 21.57 5.02 38.11
CA LYS A 636 22.65 4.99 39.13
C LYS A 636 22.08 5.16 40.54
N GLU A 637 21.26 6.21 40.75
CA GLU A 637 20.58 6.46 42.03
C GLU A 637 19.73 5.26 42.48
N ASN A 638 19.10 4.55 41.56
CA ASN A 638 18.30 3.37 41.88
C ASN A 638 19.15 2.15 42.28
N ALA A 639 20.32 1.96 41.65
CA ALA A 639 21.26 0.90 42.02
C ALA A 639 21.88 1.14 43.40
N GLU A 640 22.25 2.38 43.71
CA GLU A 640 22.76 2.78 45.04
C GLU A 640 21.71 2.54 46.14
N LYS A 641 20.43 2.85 45.88
CA LYS A 641 19.32 2.66 46.83
C LYS A 641 18.92 1.20 47.03
N ASP A 642 19.08 0.35 46.02
CA ASP A 642 18.79 -1.09 46.10
C ASP A 642 19.91 -1.89 46.83
N GLY A 643 21.07 -1.27 47.08
CA GLY A 643 22.15 -1.85 47.90
C GLY A 643 23.05 -2.87 47.21
N ASN A 644 22.88 -3.12 45.90
CA ASN A 644 23.71 -4.01 45.10
C ASN A 644 25.07 -3.38 44.73
N ALA A 645 25.83 -2.96 45.74
CA ALA A 645 27.24 -2.58 45.61
C ALA A 645 28.15 -3.79 45.88
N GLU A 646 28.08 -4.83 45.03
CA GLU A 646 29.15 -5.83 45.01
C GLU A 646 30.44 -5.15 44.53
N LYS A 647 31.42 -5.05 45.43
CA LYS A 647 32.72 -4.43 45.17
C LYS A 647 33.53 -5.36 44.27
N ASP A 648 33.49 -5.14 42.96
CA ASP A 648 34.30 -5.89 42.00
C ASP A 648 35.77 -5.41 42.02
N GLU A 649 36.47 -5.71 43.12
CA GLU A 649 37.87 -5.32 43.41
C GLU A 649 38.92 -6.00 42.51
N ASN A 650 38.51 -6.53 41.34
CA ASN A 650 39.39 -7.09 40.31
C ASN A 650 39.62 -6.19 39.09
N ALA A 651 39.10 -4.96 39.08
CA ALA A 651 39.32 -4.01 37.99
C ALA A 651 40.76 -3.45 37.91
N GLU A 652 41.53 -3.50 39.00
CA GLU A 652 42.92 -3.00 39.05
C GLU A 652 43.97 -4.06 38.63
N LYS A 653 43.95 -4.45 37.34
CA LYS A 653 45.09 -5.13 36.65
C LYS A 653 44.88 -5.26 35.13
N ASN A 654 44.93 -4.13 34.41
CA ASN A 654 45.30 -4.11 32.98
C ASN A 654 45.72 -2.70 32.50
N GLU A 655 46.53 -1.99 33.30
CA GLU A 655 47.33 -0.87 32.78
C GLU A 655 48.40 -1.42 31.83
N ASN A 656 48.12 -1.45 30.52
CA ASN A 656 49.09 -1.51 29.41
C ASN A 656 48.35 -1.50 28.05
N ALA A 657 47.64 -0.41 27.76
CA ALA A 657 46.97 -0.17 26.48
C ALA A 657 46.80 1.35 26.21
N GLU A 658 47.89 2.10 26.25
CA GLU A 658 47.88 3.52 25.87
C GLU A 658 47.74 3.71 24.34
N ASN A 659 47.18 4.85 23.94
CA ASN A 659 47.03 5.36 22.56
C ASN A 659 45.87 4.79 21.74
N ASP A 660 44.64 5.21 22.08
CA ASP A 660 43.66 5.67 21.07
C ASP A 660 42.66 6.65 21.71
N GLU A 661 43.10 7.89 21.97
CA GLU A 661 42.28 8.95 22.57
C GLU A 661 41.28 9.55 21.55
N ASN A 662 40.15 8.86 21.28
CA ASN A 662 38.95 9.50 20.69
C ASN A 662 37.67 8.63 20.75
N VAL A 663 37.38 7.97 21.88
CA VAL A 663 36.07 7.33 22.13
C VAL A 663 35.52 7.70 23.50
N SER A 664 34.51 8.56 23.54
CA SER A 664 33.74 8.90 24.74
C SER A 664 32.82 7.74 25.14
N ASN A 665 33.38 6.74 25.83
CA ASN A 665 32.68 5.54 26.30
C ASN A 665 31.64 5.84 27.40
N SER A 666 30.52 6.46 27.02
CA SER A 666 29.26 6.40 27.76
C SER A 666 28.77 4.95 27.76
N LYS A 667 29.16 4.17 28.78
CA LYS A 667 28.75 2.78 28.98
C LYS A 667 27.25 2.74 29.27
N MET A 668 26.46 2.62 28.20
CA MET A 668 25.01 2.81 28.24
C MET A 668 24.29 1.65 28.95
N TRP A 669 23.16 1.99 29.58
CA TRP A 669 22.36 1.09 30.40
C TRP A 669 21.66 -0.02 29.58
N SER A 670 21.35 -1.12 30.25
CA SER A 670 20.61 -2.26 29.71
C SER A 670 19.09 -2.00 29.69
N GLU A 671 18.37 -2.77 28.86
CA GLU A 671 16.90 -2.81 28.94
C GLU A 671 16.40 -3.39 30.28
N GLU A 672 17.22 -4.08 31.08
CA GLU A 672 16.79 -4.65 32.36
C GLU A 672 16.67 -3.56 33.44
N GLU A 673 17.61 -2.61 33.46
CA GLU A 673 17.60 -1.44 34.34
C GLU A 673 16.41 -0.48 34.03
N MET A 674 15.90 -0.49 32.80
CA MET A 674 14.78 0.37 32.38
C MET A 674 13.43 0.04 33.03
N ASN A 675 13.25 -1.13 33.66
CA ASN A 675 11.93 -1.53 34.16
C ASN A 675 11.33 -0.52 35.16
N LYS A 676 12.16 0.03 36.07
CA LYS A 676 11.76 1.11 37.00
C LYS A 676 11.35 2.41 36.27
N ILE A 677 12.05 2.77 35.18
CA ILE A 677 11.78 3.97 34.37
C ILE A 677 10.43 3.85 33.65
N TYR A 678 10.19 2.72 32.98
CA TYR A 678 8.91 2.44 32.31
C TYR A 678 7.74 2.49 33.31
N LEU A 679 7.93 1.92 34.50
CA LEU A 679 6.92 1.87 35.56
C LEU A 679 6.79 3.18 36.38
N SER A 680 7.45 4.28 36.01
CA SER A 680 7.18 5.59 36.60
C SER A 680 5.73 6.05 36.35
N ASP A 681 5.24 6.90 37.26
CA ASP A 681 3.99 7.67 37.11
C ASP A 681 4.25 9.12 36.64
N ASN A 682 5.46 9.64 36.81
CA ASN A 682 5.86 10.96 36.31
C ASN A 682 6.98 10.83 35.27
N PHE A 683 6.85 11.57 34.16
CA PHE A 683 7.79 11.65 33.05
C PHE A 683 8.23 13.10 32.75
N GLU A 684 7.96 14.04 33.66
CA GLU A 684 8.43 15.45 33.60
C GLU A 684 9.97 15.59 33.71
N PHE A 685 10.70 14.48 33.94
CA PHE A 685 12.15 14.41 33.79
C PHE A 685 12.61 14.30 32.33
N LEU A 686 11.69 14.03 31.39
CA LEU A 686 11.94 14.05 29.94
C LEU A 686 11.72 15.47 29.40
N GLU A 687 12.66 15.97 28.61
CA GLU A 687 12.66 17.34 28.11
C GLU A 687 11.41 17.63 27.26
N ASP A 688 10.64 18.63 27.70
CA ASP A 688 9.38 19.07 27.10
C ASP A 688 8.41 17.92 26.81
N TYR A 689 8.31 16.93 27.71
CA TYR A 689 7.54 15.69 27.54
C TYR A 689 6.17 15.84 26.81
N LYS A 690 5.40 16.88 27.14
CA LYS A 690 4.08 17.14 26.53
C LYS A 690 4.17 17.70 25.09
N GLU A 691 5.21 18.47 24.78
CA GLU A 691 5.37 19.25 23.54
C GLU A 691 6.35 18.61 22.54
N LYS A 692 7.26 17.73 23.00
CA LYS A 692 8.18 16.94 22.15
C LYS A 692 7.81 15.47 22.05
N VAL A 693 7.53 14.80 23.18
CA VAL A 693 7.29 13.34 23.19
C VAL A 693 5.83 13.01 22.86
N LEU A 694 4.86 13.69 23.49
CA LEU A 694 3.44 13.42 23.30
C LEU A 694 2.77 14.22 22.16
N SER A 695 3.49 15.15 21.53
CA SER A 695 3.01 15.90 20.36
C SER A 695 3.00 15.09 19.07
N SER A 696 3.85 14.06 18.96
CA SER A 696 4.04 13.28 17.74
C SER A 696 3.62 11.82 17.90
N HIS A 697 3.37 11.15 16.77
CA HIS A 697 3.19 9.68 16.71
C HIS A 697 4.45 8.94 16.19
N GLN A 698 5.55 9.68 15.95
CA GLN A 698 6.70 9.20 15.18
C GLN A 698 7.46 8.02 15.82
N HIS A 699 7.61 7.98 17.15
CA HIS A 699 8.36 6.90 17.82
C HIS A 699 7.56 5.62 17.92
N PHE A 700 6.24 5.69 18.10
CA PHE A 700 5.39 4.51 17.95
C PHE A 700 5.45 3.96 16.52
N GLU A 701 5.36 4.84 15.51
CA GLU A 701 5.44 4.43 14.10
C GLU A 701 6.80 3.86 13.68
N ASN A 702 7.89 4.11 14.42
CA ASN A 702 9.16 3.42 14.19
C ASN A 702 9.06 1.90 14.44
N PHE A 703 8.19 1.45 15.36
CA PHE A 703 7.93 0.02 15.61
C PHE A 703 6.73 -0.47 14.77
N GLN A 704 5.66 0.31 14.69
CA GLN A 704 4.42 -0.05 14.01
C GLN A 704 4.56 -0.08 12.47
N SER A 705 5.11 0.98 11.84
CA SER A 705 5.28 1.00 10.38
C SER A 705 6.32 -0.01 9.88
N THR A 706 7.24 -0.46 10.75
CA THR A 706 8.33 -1.40 10.41
C THR A 706 8.12 -2.84 10.91
N ASN A 707 6.97 -3.15 11.51
CA ASN A 707 6.43 -4.51 11.54
C ASN A 707 5.31 -4.58 10.49
N TRP A 708 5.45 -5.47 9.50
CA TRP A 708 4.59 -5.57 8.32
C TRP A 708 3.84 -6.91 8.34
N ASN A 709 2.73 -6.97 9.06
CA ASN A 709 1.95 -8.21 9.17
C ASN A 709 0.98 -8.42 8.00
N SER A 710 0.39 -9.61 7.88
CA SER A 710 -0.65 -9.93 6.85
C SER A 710 -1.91 -9.07 6.99
N VAL A 711 -2.22 -8.67 8.21
CA VAL A 711 -3.19 -7.62 8.58
C VAL A 711 -2.54 -6.76 9.66
N ARG A 712 -2.75 -5.44 9.65
CA ARG A 712 -2.22 -4.48 10.64
C ARG A 712 -3.37 -3.77 11.36
N PHE A 713 -3.34 -3.80 12.69
CA PHE A 713 -4.22 -3.01 13.56
C PHE A 713 -3.58 -1.63 13.75
N LYS A 714 -4.27 -0.56 13.38
CA LYS A 714 -3.73 0.81 13.32
C LYS A 714 -4.46 1.70 14.33
N PRO A 715 -3.77 2.22 15.37
CA PRO A 715 -4.39 3.16 16.29
C PRO A 715 -4.71 4.50 15.63
N PRO A 716 -5.53 5.33 16.30
CA PRO A 716 -5.62 6.77 16.05
C PRO A 716 -4.26 7.45 16.15
N PRO A 717 -3.83 8.21 15.13
CA PRO A 717 -2.59 8.97 15.19
C PRO A 717 -2.74 10.16 16.14
N ILE A 718 -1.66 10.52 16.83
CA ILE A 718 -1.52 11.85 17.42
C ILE A 718 -1.35 12.82 16.24
N LEU A 719 -2.06 13.96 16.25
CA LEU A 719 -2.11 14.94 15.17
C LEU A 719 -1.89 16.36 15.70
N ASP A 720 -1.06 17.11 14.98
CA ASP A 720 -0.47 18.39 15.38
C ASP A 720 -1.46 19.56 15.61
N ASN A 721 -2.78 19.35 15.41
CA ASN A 721 -3.82 20.36 15.60
C ASN A 721 -4.70 20.14 16.85
N ASN A 722 -4.67 18.95 17.49
CA ASN A 722 -5.51 18.61 18.65
C ASN A 722 -4.69 18.46 19.94
N TYR A 723 -3.83 19.44 20.24
CA TYR A 723 -2.99 19.40 21.45
C TYR A 723 -3.83 19.25 22.74
N LEU A 724 -3.47 18.22 23.52
CA LEU A 724 -3.86 17.96 24.91
C LEU A 724 -5.33 17.62 25.23
N ASN A 725 -6.33 18.00 24.42
CA ASN A 725 -7.74 18.01 24.86
C ASN A 725 -8.78 17.22 24.03
N GLY A 726 -8.40 16.41 23.03
CA GLY A 726 -9.40 15.70 22.21
C GLY A 726 -8.93 14.40 21.53
N PRO A 727 -9.87 13.55 21.07
CA PRO A 727 -9.56 12.39 20.24
C PRO A 727 -9.04 12.82 18.85
N SER A 728 -8.41 11.89 18.14
CA SER A 728 -7.93 12.14 16.77
C SER A 728 -9.10 12.21 15.79
N SER A 729 -9.00 13.02 14.73
CA SER A 729 -9.98 12.98 13.62
C SER A 729 -9.98 11.64 12.88
N ILE A 730 -8.93 10.83 13.03
CA ILE A 730 -8.76 9.52 12.39
C ILE A 730 -8.90 8.39 13.43
N GLY A 731 -9.90 7.52 13.24
CA GLY A 731 -10.23 6.45 14.18
C GLY A 731 -9.38 5.18 14.15
N TRP A 732 -9.83 4.19 14.94
CA TRP A 732 -9.28 2.83 14.97
C TRP A 732 -9.46 2.16 13.61
N ARG A 733 -8.37 1.59 13.06
CA ARG A 733 -8.33 1.09 11.69
C ARG A 733 -7.76 -0.32 11.60
N VAL A 734 -8.17 -1.05 10.56
CA VAL A 734 -7.59 -2.33 10.16
C VAL A 734 -7.14 -2.21 8.71
N GLU A 735 -5.90 -2.62 8.45
CA GLU A 735 -5.24 -2.57 7.14
C GLU A 735 -4.95 -3.99 6.66
N PHE A 736 -5.56 -4.38 5.54
CA PHE A 736 -5.43 -5.69 4.91
C PHE A 736 -4.36 -5.63 3.80
N ARG A 737 -3.33 -6.47 3.90
CA ARG A 737 -2.04 -6.26 3.21
C ARG A 737 -1.58 -7.41 2.30
N THR A 738 -2.32 -8.51 2.28
CA THR A 738 -1.92 -9.73 1.57
C THR A 738 -2.09 -9.72 0.05
N PRO A 739 -3.09 -9.07 -0.58
CA PRO A 739 -3.28 -9.16 -2.04
C PRO A 739 -2.03 -8.81 -2.87
N ASP A 740 -1.72 -9.65 -3.86
CA ASP A 740 -0.83 -9.24 -4.96
C ASP A 740 -1.57 -8.17 -5.81
N ILE A 741 -0.86 -7.19 -6.38
CA ILE A 741 -1.50 -6.23 -7.29
C ILE A 741 -2.03 -6.96 -8.54
N GLN A 742 -3.24 -6.63 -8.97
CA GLN A 742 -3.86 -7.24 -10.15
C GLN A 742 -3.55 -6.45 -11.42
N ILE A 743 -3.69 -7.09 -12.59
CA ILE A 743 -3.31 -6.51 -13.88
C ILE A 743 -4.24 -5.35 -14.25
N THR A 744 -5.54 -5.49 -14.01
CA THR A 744 -6.56 -4.47 -14.36
C THR A 744 -7.16 -3.74 -13.17
N ASP A 745 -7.68 -2.53 -13.41
CA ASP A 745 -8.44 -1.76 -12.41
C ASP A 745 -9.75 -2.47 -12.00
N PHE A 746 -10.33 -3.29 -12.88
CA PHE A 746 -11.50 -4.14 -12.56
C PHE A 746 -11.16 -5.19 -11.50
N GLU A 747 -10.07 -5.94 -11.70
CA GLU A 747 -9.63 -6.96 -10.75
C GLU A 747 -9.25 -6.33 -9.40
N ASN A 748 -8.49 -5.23 -9.43
CA ASN A 748 -8.12 -4.48 -8.23
C ASN A 748 -9.37 -3.96 -7.50
N ALA A 749 -10.36 -3.39 -8.20
CA ALA A 749 -11.60 -2.94 -7.58
C ALA A 749 -12.43 -4.10 -6.99
N SER A 750 -12.40 -5.28 -7.62
CA SER A 750 -13.09 -6.47 -7.12
C SER A 750 -12.56 -6.90 -5.74
N VAL A 751 -11.24 -6.87 -5.55
CA VAL A 751 -10.59 -7.23 -4.28
C VAL A 751 -10.97 -6.25 -3.17
N VAL A 752 -10.91 -4.94 -3.43
CA VAL A 752 -11.33 -3.90 -2.45
C VAL A 752 -12.79 -4.05 -2.07
N ALA A 753 -13.68 -4.14 -3.06
CA ALA A 753 -15.12 -4.23 -2.83
C ALA A 753 -15.49 -5.49 -2.03
N LEU A 754 -14.88 -6.63 -2.34
CA LEU A 754 -15.13 -7.88 -1.63
C LEU A 754 -14.58 -7.85 -0.19
N ILE A 755 -13.40 -7.29 0.06
CA ILE A 755 -12.85 -7.19 1.44
C ILE A 755 -13.66 -6.22 2.30
N MET A 756 -14.09 -5.08 1.74
CA MET A 756 -15.01 -4.14 2.41
C MET A 756 -16.36 -4.79 2.75
N THR A 757 -16.94 -5.53 1.78
CA THR A 757 -18.22 -6.22 1.95
C THR A 757 -18.13 -7.37 2.94
N LEU A 758 -17.09 -8.20 2.85
CA LEU A 758 -16.80 -9.27 3.81
C LEU A 758 -16.62 -8.72 5.22
N SER A 759 -15.90 -7.60 5.38
CA SER A 759 -15.70 -6.96 6.69
C SER A 759 -17.02 -6.51 7.32
N LYS A 760 -17.96 -5.97 6.54
CA LYS A 760 -19.34 -5.71 7.01
C LYS A 760 -20.08 -6.98 7.39
N PHE A 761 -20.07 -7.98 6.51
CA PHE A 761 -20.80 -9.23 6.71
C PHE A 761 -20.33 -9.97 7.97
N ILE A 762 -19.01 -10.06 8.17
CA ILE A 762 -18.35 -10.61 9.36
C ILE A 762 -18.75 -9.86 10.64
N LEU A 763 -18.87 -8.52 10.57
CA LEU A 763 -19.24 -7.67 11.69
C LEU A 763 -20.74 -7.75 12.02
N ASN A 764 -21.61 -7.72 10.99
CA ASN A 764 -23.06 -7.76 11.11
C ASN A 764 -23.57 -9.13 11.61
N LYS A 765 -23.06 -10.23 11.05
CA LYS A 765 -23.46 -11.59 11.45
C LYS A 765 -22.58 -12.20 12.54
N LYS A 766 -21.61 -11.44 13.08
CA LYS A 766 -20.63 -11.84 14.11
C LYS A 766 -20.01 -13.24 13.86
N LEU A 767 -19.44 -13.45 12.68
CA LEU A 767 -18.83 -14.73 12.30
C LEU A 767 -17.57 -15.10 13.10
N ASN A 768 -17.54 -16.32 13.61
CA ASN A 768 -16.37 -16.93 14.24
C ASN A 768 -15.52 -17.62 13.18
N LEU A 769 -14.38 -17.03 12.80
CA LEU A 769 -13.47 -17.58 11.78
C LEU A 769 -12.19 -18.22 12.34
N TYR A 770 -11.92 -18.07 13.64
CA TYR A 770 -10.63 -18.40 14.27
C TYR A 770 -10.14 -19.84 13.99
N ILE A 771 -8.83 -19.96 13.74
CA ILE A 771 -8.07 -21.22 13.66
C ILE A 771 -6.77 -21.06 14.45
N PRO A 772 -6.13 -22.14 14.95
CA PRO A 772 -4.81 -22.06 15.57
C PRO A 772 -3.77 -21.38 14.67
N MET A 773 -2.98 -20.49 15.25
CA MET A 773 -1.98 -19.66 14.57
C MET A 773 -0.94 -20.49 13.81
N SER A 774 -0.58 -21.68 14.29
CA SER A 774 0.27 -22.64 13.58
C SER A 774 -0.33 -23.10 12.24
N LYS A 775 -1.66 -23.28 12.18
CA LYS A 775 -2.41 -23.59 10.96
C LYS A 775 -2.56 -22.36 10.06
N LEU A 776 -2.61 -21.16 10.65
CA LEU A 776 -2.66 -19.92 9.87
C LEU A 776 -1.34 -19.65 9.12
N GLU A 777 -0.19 -19.86 9.76
CA GLU A 777 1.12 -19.80 9.09
C GLU A 777 1.29 -20.88 8.02
N GLU A 778 0.76 -22.09 8.25
CA GLU A 778 0.74 -23.15 7.23
C GLU A 778 -0.15 -22.77 6.03
N ASN A 779 -1.32 -22.16 6.25
CA ASN A 779 -2.13 -21.59 5.17
C ASN A 779 -1.37 -20.52 4.38
N LEU A 780 -0.64 -19.62 5.08
CA LEU A 780 0.14 -18.54 4.48
C LEU A 780 1.36 -19.04 3.70
N PHE A 781 1.94 -20.16 4.11
CA PHE A 781 2.99 -20.87 3.36
C PHE A 781 2.43 -21.54 2.10
N ARG A 782 1.28 -22.22 2.20
CA ARG A 782 0.64 -22.91 1.07
C ARG A 782 0.13 -21.95 0.00
N SER A 783 -0.42 -20.79 0.38
CA SER A 783 -0.99 -19.81 -0.55
C SER A 783 -0.01 -19.25 -1.58
N SER A 784 1.30 -19.34 -1.33
CA SER A 784 2.32 -18.86 -2.27
C SER A 784 2.70 -19.90 -3.35
N LYS A 785 2.32 -21.17 -3.22
CA LYS A 785 2.67 -22.24 -4.17
C LYS A 785 2.01 -22.05 -5.54
N ARG A 786 2.61 -22.59 -6.60
CA ARG A 786 2.03 -22.58 -7.95
C ARG A 786 0.67 -23.29 -8.01
N ASP A 787 -0.31 -22.61 -8.61
CA ASP A 787 -1.73 -22.99 -8.72
C ASP A 787 -2.41 -23.29 -7.35
N ALA A 788 -1.95 -22.67 -6.25
CA ALA A 788 -2.47 -22.95 -4.90
C ALA A 788 -4.01 -22.84 -4.78
N ILE A 789 -4.64 -21.92 -5.52
CA ILE A 789 -6.10 -21.76 -5.57
C ILE A 789 -6.86 -23.03 -6.04
N LEU A 790 -6.21 -23.89 -6.86
CA LEU A 790 -6.80 -25.13 -7.40
C LEU A 790 -6.21 -26.40 -6.76
N LYS A 791 -4.92 -26.38 -6.40
CA LYS A 791 -4.16 -27.58 -5.99
C LYS A 791 -4.02 -27.74 -4.47
N GLU A 792 -3.97 -26.64 -3.73
CA GLU A 792 -3.73 -26.66 -2.29
C GLU A 792 -5.04 -26.70 -1.51
N LYS A 793 -4.94 -27.18 -0.27
CA LYS A 793 -6.03 -27.11 0.71
C LYS A 793 -5.60 -26.26 1.89
N PHE A 794 -6.57 -25.56 2.46
CA PHE A 794 -6.36 -24.62 3.55
C PHE A 794 -7.13 -25.09 4.77
N TYR A 795 -6.51 -24.96 5.95
CA TYR A 795 -7.16 -25.22 7.22
C TYR A 795 -8.28 -24.22 7.43
N PHE A 796 -9.51 -24.71 7.49
CA PHE A 796 -10.69 -23.91 7.74
C PHE A 796 -11.69 -24.67 8.61
N ARG A 797 -12.39 -23.94 9.48
CA ARG A 797 -13.34 -24.51 10.44
C ARG A 797 -14.63 -25.02 9.78
N ASN A 798 -15.35 -25.87 10.50
CA ASN A 798 -16.65 -26.43 10.05
C ASN A 798 -17.82 -25.50 10.38
N ASP A 799 -17.86 -25.02 11.62
CA ASP A 799 -18.93 -24.18 12.14
C ASP A 799 -18.42 -22.76 12.37
N ILE A 800 -19.02 -21.78 11.67
CA ILE A 800 -18.65 -20.35 11.73
C ILE A 800 -19.59 -19.50 12.62
N ASN A 801 -20.54 -20.13 13.33
CA ASN A 801 -21.43 -19.42 14.26
C ASN A 801 -20.64 -18.83 15.43
N TYR A 802 -21.01 -17.61 15.85
CA TYR A 802 -20.33 -16.84 16.91
C TYR A 802 -19.96 -17.71 18.13
N ASP A 803 -20.96 -18.16 18.89
CA ASP A 803 -20.74 -18.87 20.16
C ASP A 803 -20.71 -20.41 20.05
N THR A 804 -20.26 -20.94 18.91
CA THR A 804 -20.13 -22.40 18.78
C THR A 804 -19.07 -22.97 19.72
N SER A 805 -19.37 -24.12 20.31
CA SER A 805 -18.40 -24.96 21.02
C SER A 805 -17.60 -25.87 20.07
N ASN A 806 -17.96 -25.93 18.78
CA ASN A 806 -17.24 -26.75 17.81
C ASN A 806 -15.99 -26.01 17.28
N ASN A 807 -14.82 -26.55 17.64
CA ASN A 807 -13.50 -26.09 17.18
C ASN A 807 -12.89 -27.00 16.08
N GLU A 808 -13.70 -27.83 15.41
CA GLU A 808 -13.28 -28.68 14.29
C GLU A 808 -12.79 -27.86 13.08
N ILE A 809 -11.62 -28.24 12.57
CA ILE A 809 -10.90 -27.57 11.49
C ILE A 809 -10.34 -28.62 10.53
N GLU A 810 -10.76 -28.52 9.27
CA GLU A 810 -10.43 -29.46 8.18
C GLU A 810 -9.62 -28.76 7.08
N GLU A 811 -9.08 -29.56 6.15
CA GLU A 811 -8.39 -29.06 4.95
C GLU A 811 -9.36 -28.99 3.76
N LYS A 812 -9.72 -27.77 3.36
CA LYS A 812 -10.74 -27.48 2.34
C LYS A 812 -10.15 -26.76 1.14
N SER A 813 -10.78 -26.87 -0.04
CA SER A 813 -10.41 -26.04 -1.19
C SER A 813 -10.88 -24.59 -0.97
N ILE A 814 -10.28 -23.63 -1.68
CA ILE A 814 -10.74 -22.24 -1.64
C ILE A 814 -12.19 -22.13 -2.16
N TYR A 815 -12.56 -22.94 -3.14
CA TYR A 815 -13.94 -23.01 -3.62
C TYR A 815 -14.93 -23.45 -2.53
N ASP A 816 -14.58 -24.46 -1.72
CA ASP A 816 -15.44 -24.92 -0.62
C ASP A 816 -15.58 -23.85 0.47
N ILE A 817 -14.49 -23.19 0.85
CA ILE A 817 -14.48 -22.17 1.92
C ILE A 817 -15.37 -20.97 1.56
N PHE A 818 -15.42 -20.58 0.29
CA PHE A 818 -16.19 -19.41 -0.15
C PHE A 818 -17.57 -19.74 -0.75
N PHE A 819 -17.74 -20.88 -1.43
CA PHE A 819 -18.91 -21.13 -2.30
C PHE A 819 -19.66 -22.45 -2.01
N ASN A 820 -19.33 -23.17 -0.92
CA ASN A 820 -20.18 -24.26 -0.43
C ASN A 820 -21.58 -23.73 -0.05
N LYS A 821 -22.65 -24.40 -0.52
CA LYS A 821 -24.04 -23.98 -0.29
C LYS A 821 -24.50 -24.02 1.18
N ASN A 822 -23.75 -24.67 2.07
CA ASN A 822 -24.15 -24.84 3.46
C ASN A 822 -23.51 -23.76 4.37
N ASN A 823 -22.23 -23.43 4.14
CA ASN A 823 -21.43 -22.58 5.00
C ASN A 823 -20.33 -21.76 4.29
N GLY A 824 -20.36 -21.69 2.95
CA GLY A 824 -19.37 -20.92 2.17
C GLY A 824 -19.52 -19.41 2.41
N ILE A 825 -18.43 -18.74 2.77
CA ILE A 825 -18.51 -17.36 3.29
C ILE A 825 -19.01 -16.36 2.25
N LEU A 826 -18.55 -16.44 0.99
CA LEU A 826 -19.06 -15.55 -0.07
C LEU A 826 -20.48 -15.92 -0.52
N TYR A 827 -20.87 -17.20 -0.44
CA TYR A 827 -22.25 -17.62 -0.67
C TYR A 827 -23.20 -17.00 0.38
N LEU A 828 -22.87 -17.09 1.67
CA LEU A 828 -23.65 -16.45 2.73
C LEU A 828 -23.58 -14.91 2.66
N CYS A 829 -22.46 -14.36 2.18
CA CYS A 829 -22.31 -12.92 1.92
C CYS A 829 -23.26 -12.45 0.80
N SER A 830 -23.45 -13.23 -0.27
CA SER A 830 -24.50 -12.96 -1.27
C SER A 830 -25.89 -12.92 -0.65
N LEU A 831 -26.25 -13.86 0.23
CA LEU A 831 -27.56 -13.83 0.92
C LEU A 831 -27.73 -12.57 1.77
N TYR A 832 -26.67 -12.10 2.43
CA TYR A 832 -26.67 -10.82 3.14
C TYR A 832 -26.83 -9.61 2.19
N ILE A 833 -26.18 -9.61 1.02
CA ILE A 833 -26.34 -8.54 0.02
C ILE A 833 -27.78 -8.47 -0.49
N GLU A 834 -28.41 -9.61 -0.75
CA GLU A 834 -29.83 -9.68 -1.11
C GLU A 834 -30.74 -9.16 0.02
N GLU A 835 -30.51 -9.57 1.28
CA GLU A 835 -31.21 -9.07 2.47
C GLU A 835 -31.10 -7.53 2.61
N GLN A 836 -29.92 -6.94 2.41
CA GLN A 836 -29.75 -5.48 2.46
C GLN A 836 -30.40 -4.75 1.26
N PHE A 837 -30.58 -5.42 0.13
CA PHE A 837 -31.30 -4.86 -1.02
C PHE A 837 -32.82 -4.89 -0.82
N GLU A 838 -33.36 -6.01 -0.31
CA GLU A 838 -34.78 -6.14 0.04
C GLU A 838 -35.21 -5.16 1.15
N GLN A 839 -34.28 -4.81 2.06
CA GLN A 839 -34.45 -3.77 3.07
C GLN A 839 -34.27 -2.33 2.54
N GLY A 840 -33.96 -2.15 1.24
CA GLY A 840 -33.75 -0.83 0.63
C GLY A 840 -32.47 -0.11 1.04
N LEU A 841 -31.55 -0.77 1.75
CA LEU A 841 -30.32 -0.17 2.28
C LEU A 841 -29.20 -0.04 1.22
N ILE A 842 -29.29 -0.81 0.13
CA ILE A 842 -28.34 -0.75 -0.98
C ILE A 842 -29.04 -0.54 -2.33
N SER A 843 -28.39 0.24 -3.19
CA SER A 843 -28.80 0.46 -4.57
C SER A 843 -28.64 -0.81 -5.43
N LEU A 844 -29.48 -0.92 -6.48
CA LEU A 844 -29.37 -1.99 -7.48
C LEU A 844 -27.99 -2.03 -8.14
N SER A 845 -27.39 -0.86 -8.40
CA SER A 845 -26.04 -0.73 -8.95
C SER A 845 -24.98 -1.36 -8.04
N ALA A 846 -25.05 -1.11 -6.72
CA ALA A 846 -24.13 -1.69 -5.74
C ALA A 846 -24.31 -3.21 -5.63
N LYS A 847 -25.56 -3.68 -5.46
CA LYS A 847 -25.89 -5.12 -5.46
C LYS A 847 -25.34 -5.83 -6.70
N ASN A 848 -25.62 -5.30 -7.89
CA ASN A 848 -25.19 -5.90 -9.14
C ASN A 848 -23.66 -5.93 -9.28
N LYS A 849 -22.95 -4.86 -8.89
CA LYS A 849 -21.49 -4.82 -8.95
C LYS A 849 -20.82 -5.77 -7.95
N ILE A 850 -21.34 -5.88 -6.73
CA ILE A 850 -20.80 -6.85 -5.77
C ILE A 850 -21.08 -8.28 -6.24
N ASN A 851 -22.28 -8.58 -6.74
CA ASN A 851 -22.61 -9.90 -7.30
C ASN A 851 -21.74 -10.24 -8.53
N GLU A 852 -21.39 -9.27 -9.38
CA GLU A 852 -20.41 -9.42 -10.47
C GLU A 852 -19.03 -9.83 -9.93
N TYR A 853 -18.50 -9.11 -8.93
CA TYR A 853 -17.21 -9.45 -8.31
C TYR A 853 -17.21 -10.81 -7.59
N ILE A 854 -18.30 -11.18 -6.91
CA ILE A 854 -18.46 -12.51 -6.29
C ILE A 854 -18.43 -13.60 -7.36
N GLN A 855 -19.15 -13.41 -8.47
CA GLN A 855 -19.17 -14.36 -9.58
C GLN A 855 -17.81 -14.45 -10.29
N PHE A 856 -17.08 -13.33 -10.45
CA PHE A 856 -15.72 -13.30 -10.98
C PHE A 856 -14.76 -14.17 -10.15
N VAL A 857 -14.70 -13.95 -8.82
CA VAL A 857 -13.87 -14.77 -7.92
C VAL A 857 -14.32 -16.24 -7.93
N LYS A 858 -15.61 -16.51 -8.08
CA LYS A 858 -16.15 -17.88 -8.21
C LYS A 858 -15.66 -18.59 -9.46
N LEU A 859 -15.59 -17.91 -10.61
CA LEU A 859 -15.02 -18.50 -11.83
C LEU A 859 -13.52 -18.80 -11.65
N ARG A 860 -12.78 -17.86 -11.04
CA ARG A 860 -11.35 -18.03 -10.75
C ARG A 860 -11.08 -19.19 -9.78
N CYS A 861 -11.88 -19.34 -8.73
CA CYS A 861 -11.77 -20.45 -7.77
C CYS A 861 -12.14 -21.84 -8.34
N LYS A 862 -12.84 -21.91 -9.47
CA LYS A 862 -13.02 -23.16 -10.23
C LYS A 862 -11.91 -23.45 -11.23
N GLY A 863 -11.11 -22.44 -11.60
CA GLY A 863 -10.19 -22.49 -12.74
C GLY A 863 -10.87 -22.26 -14.12
N GLU A 864 -12.12 -21.80 -14.16
CA GLU A 864 -12.81 -21.41 -15.41
C GLU A 864 -12.18 -20.14 -16.01
N ILE A 865 -11.59 -19.28 -15.17
CA ILE A 865 -10.67 -18.19 -15.55
C ILE A 865 -9.41 -18.25 -14.66
N HIS A 866 -8.36 -17.56 -15.06
CA HIS A 866 -7.03 -17.68 -14.47
C HIS A 866 -6.76 -16.63 -13.37
N THR A 867 -5.83 -16.96 -12.47
CA THR A 867 -5.11 -15.97 -11.68
C THR A 867 -4.14 -15.19 -12.57
N GLY A 868 -3.71 -14.00 -12.14
CA GLY A 868 -2.68 -13.24 -12.84
C GLY A 868 -1.41 -14.08 -13.06
N ALA A 869 -1.00 -14.87 -12.05
CA ALA A 869 0.19 -15.71 -12.15
C ALA A 869 0.05 -16.83 -13.17
N SER A 870 -1.11 -17.50 -13.23
CA SER A 870 -1.39 -18.53 -14.24
C SER A 870 -1.44 -17.93 -15.66
N PHE A 871 -2.05 -16.75 -15.83
CA PHE A 871 -2.07 -16.01 -17.10
C PHE A 871 -0.67 -15.61 -17.57
N LEU A 872 0.08 -14.87 -16.75
CA LEU A 872 1.46 -14.44 -17.01
C LEU A 872 2.39 -15.62 -17.31
N ARG A 873 2.28 -16.71 -16.54
CA ARG A 873 3.05 -17.94 -16.75
C ARG A 873 2.72 -18.60 -18.08
N LYS A 874 1.43 -18.73 -18.43
CA LYS A 874 1.01 -19.30 -19.72
C LYS A 874 1.44 -18.44 -20.92
N PHE A 875 1.45 -17.11 -20.78
CA PHE A 875 2.01 -16.24 -21.82
C PHE A 875 3.49 -16.57 -22.08
N ILE A 876 4.30 -16.66 -21.02
CA ILE A 876 5.74 -16.96 -21.12
C ILE A 876 5.98 -18.36 -21.71
N LEU A 877 5.27 -19.39 -21.21
CA LEU A 877 5.47 -20.78 -21.66
C LEU A 877 5.06 -21.02 -23.12
N ASN A 878 4.10 -20.26 -23.65
CA ASN A 878 3.69 -20.33 -25.06
C ASN A 878 4.43 -19.32 -25.96
N HIS A 879 5.41 -18.57 -25.41
CA HIS A 879 6.06 -17.50 -26.17
C HIS A 879 7.01 -18.06 -27.24
N PRO A 880 6.98 -17.59 -28.50
CA PRO A 880 7.86 -18.12 -29.56
C PRO A 880 9.36 -18.01 -29.28
N ALA A 881 9.76 -17.08 -28.41
CA ALA A 881 11.14 -16.87 -27.98
C ALA A 881 11.51 -17.60 -26.68
N TYR A 882 10.67 -18.50 -26.16
CA TYR A 882 10.90 -19.22 -24.91
C TYR A 882 11.65 -20.55 -25.13
N GLU A 883 12.80 -20.68 -24.49
CA GLU A 883 13.78 -21.75 -24.73
C GLU A 883 13.56 -23.00 -23.86
N GLN A 884 12.39 -23.14 -23.22
CA GLN A 884 12.06 -24.21 -22.26
C GLN A 884 13.06 -24.31 -21.09
N ASN A 885 13.65 -23.19 -20.70
CA ASN A 885 14.69 -23.07 -19.66
C ASN A 885 14.28 -22.20 -18.48
N SER A 886 13.00 -21.84 -18.37
CA SER A 886 12.42 -20.99 -17.32
C SER A 886 12.91 -19.53 -17.32
N TYR A 887 13.71 -19.08 -18.29
CA TYR A 887 14.28 -17.73 -18.35
C TYR A 887 13.46 -16.76 -19.21
N ILE A 888 13.37 -15.50 -18.75
CA ILE A 888 12.68 -14.40 -19.42
C ILE A 888 13.74 -13.54 -20.14
N ASN A 889 13.98 -13.82 -21.43
CA ASN A 889 14.89 -13.04 -22.26
C ASN A 889 14.31 -11.68 -22.68
N ASN A 890 15.12 -10.86 -23.37
CA ASN A 890 14.75 -9.52 -23.87
C ASN A 890 13.38 -9.48 -24.57
N GLN A 891 13.13 -10.43 -25.49
CA GLN A 891 11.93 -10.44 -26.31
C GLN A 891 10.70 -10.74 -25.46
N ILE A 892 10.75 -11.79 -24.63
CA ILE A 892 9.68 -12.12 -23.68
C ILE A 892 9.40 -10.95 -22.73
N ASN A 893 10.45 -10.29 -22.23
CA ASN A 893 10.32 -9.13 -21.33
C ASN A 893 9.63 -7.94 -22.01
N TYR A 894 9.97 -7.61 -23.26
CA TYR A 894 9.29 -6.55 -24.01
C TYR A 894 7.85 -6.92 -24.34
N ASP A 895 7.59 -8.09 -24.93
CA ASP A 895 6.25 -8.48 -25.36
C ASP A 895 5.29 -8.64 -24.16
N LEU A 896 5.81 -9.07 -23.00
CA LEU A 896 5.07 -9.08 -21.72
C LEU A 896 4.76 -7.67 -21.21
N CYS A 897 5.76 -6.78 -21.14
CA CYS A 897 5.55 -5.38 -20.75
C CYS A 897 4.62 -4.62 -21.72
N LYS A 898 4.59 -5.01 -23.00
CA LYS A 898 3.68 -4.50 -24.03
C LYS A 898 2.26 -5.05 -23.88
N LEU A 899 2.09 -6.35 -23.62
CA LEU A 899 0.79 -6.96 -23.33
C LEU A 899 0.11 -6.31 -22.10
N ILE A 900 0.81 -6.19 -20.98
CA ILE A 900 0.26 -5.60 -19.74
C ILE A 900 -0.07 -4.11 -19.94
N SER A 901 0.75 -3.40 -20.71
CA SER A 901 0.51 -2.03 -21.19
C SER A 901 -0.83 -1.89 -21.92
N ASP A 902 -1.11 -2.79 -22.85
CA ASP A 902 -2.24 -2.67 -23.77
C ASP A 902 -3.54 -3.22 -23.16
N ILE A 903 -3.42 -4.19 -22.24
CA ILE A 903 -4.50 -4.54 -21.30
C ILE A 903 -4.85 -3.34 -20.41
N GLY A 904 -3.84 -2.65 -19.85
CA GLY A 904 -4.03 -1.47 -19.00
C GLY A 904 -4.71 -0.27 -19.69
N LYS A 905 -4.74 -0.24 -21.03
CA LYS A 905 -5.47 0.75 -21.85
C LYS A 905 -6.87 0.29 -22.27
N GLY A 906 -7.20 -0.99 -22.08
CA GLY A 906 -8.37 -1.61 -22.70
C GLY A 906 -8.26 -1.80 -24.21
N GLU A 907 -7.03 -1.83 -24.76
CA GLU A 907 -6.78 -2.23 -26.15
C GLU A 907 -6.91 -3.75 -26.32
N ILE A 908 -6.60 -4.52 -25.27
CA ILE A 908 -6.75 -5.97 -25.18
C ILE A 908 -7.60 -6.30 -23.94
N SER A 909 -8.59 -7.20 -24.08
CA SER A 909 -9.33 -7.77 -22.94
C SER A 909 -9.21 -9.31 -22.96
N PRO A 910 -8.30 -9.90 -22.16
CA PRO A 910 -8.06 -11.35 -22.15
C PRO A 910 -9.18 -12.09 -21.41
N HIS A 911 -10.03 -12.79 -22.16
CA HIS A 911 -11.16 -13.56 -21.61
C HIS A 911 -10.72 -14.68 -20.65
N GLU A 912 -9.54 -15.24 -20.85
CA GLU A 912 -8.92 -16.23 -19.95
C GLU A 912 -8.56 -15.68 -18.57
N LEU A 913 -8.44 -14.36 -18.41
CA LEU A 913 -8.16 -13.66 -17.14
C LEU A 913 -9.41 -12.95 -16.59
N LEU A 914 -10.18 -12.31 -17.46
CA LEU A 914 -11.29 -11.40 -17.14
C LEU A 914 -12.69 -11.96 -17.44
N GLY A 915 -12.79 -13.14 -18.05
CA GLY A 915 -14.06 -13.74 -18.48
C GLY A 915 -14.90 -12.81 -19.37
N GLY A 916 -16.21 -12.93 -19.27
CA GLY A 916 -17.18 -12.05 -19.93
C GLY A 916 -17.47 -10.74 -19.20
N PHE A 917 -16.73 -10.39 -18.13
CA PHE A 917 -17.04 -9.21 -17.31
C PHE A 917 -16.50 -7.89 -17.90
N VAL A 918 -15.40 -7.94 -18.66
CA VAL A 918 -14.76 -6.75 -19.26
C VAL A 918 -14.89 -6.80 -20.78
N ASP A 919 -15.98 -6.24 -21.30
CA ASP A 919 -16.26 -6.10 -22.73
C ASP A 919 -15.46 -4.90 -23.32
N PRO A 920 -14.46 -5.14 -24.19
CA PRO A 920 -13.63 -4.08 -24.73
C PRO A 920 -14.40 -3.13 -25.66
N HIS A 921 -15.53 -3.54 -26.25
CA HIS A 921 -16.37 -2.60 -27.00
C HIS A 921 -17.16 -1.69 -26.07
N LYS A 922 -17.71 -2.19 -24.95
CA LYS A 922 -18.37 -1.32 -23.96
C LYS A 922 -17.39 -0.33 -23.31
N GLU A 923 -16.21 -0.77 -22.92
CA GLU A 923 -15.20 0.12 -22.34
C GLU A 923 -14.65 1.12 -23.38
N ARG A 924 -14.38 0.69 -24.61
CA ARG A 924 -13.95 1.60 -25.69
C ARG A 924 -15.07 2.55 -26.14
N ILE A 925 -16.35 2.18 -25.98
CA ILE A 925 -17.48 3.10 -26.16
C ILE A 925 -17.55 4.10 -25.00
N LYS A 926 -17.48 3.65 -23.73
CA LYS A 926 -17.43 4.56 -22.55
C LYS A 926 -16.29 5.57 -22.65
N ASN A 927 -15.09 5.12 -23.00
CA ASN A 927 -13.92 6.00 -23.11
C ASN A 927 -13.98 6.96 -24.31
N ASN A 928 -14.73 6.64 -25.36
CA ASN A 928 -14.96 7.52 -26.53
C ASN A 928 -16.33 8.23 -26.51
N LEU A 929 -17.13 8.10 -25.44
CA LEU A 929 -18.53 8.56 -25.40
C LEU A 929 -18.71 10.10 -25.33
N ARG A 930 -17.61 10.86 -25.45
CA ARG A 930 -17.65 12.31 -25.69
C ARG A 930 -17.57 12.72 -27.18
N GLN A 931 -17.30 11.82 -28.14
CA GLN A 931 -17.24 12.16 -29.59
C GLN A 931 -17.76 11.09 -30.59
N ILE A 932 -18.66 10.18 -30.20
CA ILE A 932 -19.31 9.23 -31.14
C ILE A 932 -20.82 9.49 -31.22
N SER A 933 -21.27 10.11 -32.31
CA SER A 933 -22.70 10.28 -32.60
C SER A 933 -23.39 8.94 -32.87
N LYS A 934 -24.71 8.88 -32.67
CA LYS A 934 -25.59 7.73 -33.03
C LYS A 934 -25.38 7.28 -34.48
N ARG A 935 -25.02 8.20 -35.38
CA ARG A 935 -24.70 7.97 -36.81
C ARG A 935 -23.32 7.32 -37.03
N GLN A 936 -22.33 7.58 -36.18
CA GLN A 936 -21.03 6.89 -36.21
C GLN A 936 -21.12 5.48 -35.59
N TYR A 937 -21.93 5.30 -34.54
CA TYR A 937 -22.22 3.97 -33.98
C TYR A 937 -22.90 3.05 -35.00
N LEU A 938 -23.90 3.55 -35.73
CA LEU A 938 -24.51 2.80 -36.85
C LEU A 938 -23.52 2.49 -37.97
N LYS A 939 -22.54 3.37 -38.24
CA LYS A 939 -21.46 3.09 -39.20
C LYS A 939 -20.50 1.99 -38.74
N SER A 940 -20.19 1.85 -37.44
CA SER A 940 -19.31 0.77 -36.97
C SER A 940 -20.00 -0.58 -36.96
N LEU A 941 -21.32 -0.63 -36.69
CA LEU A 941 -22.16 -1.81 -36.90
C LEU A 941 -22.17 -2.25 -38.38
N ALA A 942 -22.37 -1.31 -39.31
CA ALA A 942 -22.26 -1.60 -40.74
C ALA A 942 -20.84 -2.05 -41.15
N TYR A 943 -19.79 -1.51 -40.52
CA TYR A 943 -18.42 -1.94 -40.78
C TYR A 943 -18.15 -3.39 -40.34
N LYS A 944 -18.65 -3.81 -39.18
CA LYS A 944 -18.58 -5.22 -38.72
C LYS A 944 -19.33 -6.18 -39.65
N PHE A 945 -20.49 -5.74 -40.17
CA PHE A 945 -21.25 -6.52 -41.14
C PHE A 945 -20.49 -6.71 -42.47
N ILE A 946 -19.65 -5.73 -42.86
CA ILE A 946 -18.80 -5.79 -44.06
C ILE A 946 -17.47 -6.53 -43.80
N SER A 947 -16.93 -6.54 -42.57
CA SER A 947 -15.65 -7.22 -42.26
C SER A 947 -15.78 -8.73 -42.03
N GLY A 948 -16.97 -9.23 -41.70
CA GLY A 948 -17.26 -10.68 -41.62
C GLY A 948 -16.73 -11.40 -40.37
N GLU A 949 -16.32 -10.68 -39.34
CA GLU A 949 -15.53 -11.22 -38.21
C GLU A 949 -16.32 -12.01 -37.13
N ASP A 950 -17.65 -12.15 -37.22
CA ASP A 950 -18.40 -13.12 -36.40
C ASP A 950 -19.63 -13.70 -37.12
N TYR A 951 -19.40 -14.73 -37.93
CA TYR A 951 -20.44 -15.49 -38.61
C TYR A 951 -21.24 -16.41 -37.65
N THR A 952 -20.74 -16.63 -36.43
CA THR A 952 -21.27 -17.63 -35.49
C THR A 952 -22.54 -17.15 -34.79
N GLN A 953 -22.52 -15.91 -34.31
CA GLN A 953 -23.72 -15.29 -33.73
C GLN A 953 -24.79 -15.02 -34.81
N TYR A 954 -24.37 -14.74 -36.04
CA TYR A 954 -25.30 -14.62 -37.17
C TYR A 954 -25.97 -15.96 -37.51
N LEU A 955 -25.24 -17.08 -37.52
CA LEU A 955 -25.83 -18.41 -37.77
C LEU A 955 -26.90 -18.80 -36.74
N LEU A 956 -26.64 -18.56 -35.45
CA LEU A 956 -27.63 -18.81 -34.38
C LEU A 956 -28.90 -17.98 -34.60
N LEU A 957 -28.75 -16.69 -34.95
CA LEU A 957 -29.89 -15.83 -35.28
C LEU A 957 -30.64 -16.28 -36.56
N ASN A 958 -29.96 -16.96 -37.48
CA ASN A 958 -30.45 -17.32 -38.81
C ASN A 958 -31.18 -18.68 -38.85
N GLU A 959 -31.06 -19.55 -37.84
CA GLU A 959 -31.98 -20.68 -37.68
C GLU A 959 -33.28 -20.27 -36.97
N ASP A 960 -33.20 -19.49 -35.88
CA ASP A 960 -34.38 -19.08 -35.11
C ASP A 960 -35.30 -18.11 -35.87
N LEU A 961 -34.75 -17.15 -36.63
CA LEU A 961 -35.55 -16.23 -37.48
C LEU A 961 -36.27 -16.90 -38.65
N LYS A 962 -36.10 -18.20 -38.90
CA LYS A 962 -36.86 -18.96 -39.91
C LYS A 962 -38.10 -19.67 -39.35
N HIS A 963 -38.35 -19.58 -38.04
CA HIS A 963 -39.29 -20.47 -37.36
C HIS A 963 -40.36 -19.79 -36.50
N ASP A 964 -40.48 -18.45 -36.53
CA ASP A 964 -41.56 -17.67 -35.90
C ASP A 964 -41.99 -18.20 -34.52
N LYS A 965 -41.02 -18.29 -33.60
CA LYS A 965 -41.25 -18.67 -32.20
C LYS A 965 -40.94 -17.51 -31.27
N ASP A 966 -41.99 -17.01 -30.62
CA ASP A 966 -41.90 -15.93 -29.64
C ASP A 966 -40.93 -16.28 -28.50
N PHE A 967 -39.89 -15.45 -28.33
CA PHE A 967 -38.96 -15.62 -27.22
C PHE A 967 -39.52 -14.97 -25.95
N PHE A 968 -40.26 -15.74 -25.15
CA PHE A 968 -40.63 -15.36 -23.78
C PHE A 968 -39.38 -15.30 -22.89
N ILE A 969 -38.72 -14.14 -22.82
CA ILE A 969 -37.61 -13.91 -21.89
C ILE A 969 -38.20 -13.84 -20.46
N GLN A 970 -37.98 -14.87 -19.63
CA GLN A 970 -38.27 -14.81 -18.19
C GLN A 970 -37.24 -13.97 -17.41
N ASN A 971 -37.09 -12.69 -17.79
CA ASN A 971 -36.37 -11.70 -17.01
C ASN A 971 -37.32 -11.02 -16.01
N LYS A 972 -37.71 -11.74 -14.96
CA LYS A 972 -38.30 -11.08 -13.78
C LYS A 972 -37.21 -10.33 -13.01
N ASN A 973 -37.00 -9.05 -13.36
CA ASN A 973 -37.07 -7.91 -12.44
C ASN A 973 -36.54 -6.61 -13.07
N THR A 974 -37.27 -6.09 -14.06
CA THR A 974 -37.32 -4.63 -14.32
C THR A 974 -38.77 -4.25 -14.58
N ASN A 975 -39.47 -3.72 -13.57
CA ASN A 975 -40.75 -3.05 -13.79
C ASN A 975 -40.47 -1.70 -14.43
N TYR A 976 -40.46 -1.66 -15.76
CA TYR A 976 -40.90 -0.49 -16.50
C TYR A 976 -42.34 -0.76 -16.91
N GLU A 977 -43.27 -0.01 -16.34
CA GLU A 977 -44.67 -0.04 -16.76
C GLU A 977 -44.83 0.81 -18.03
N GLU A 978 -45.52 0.23 -19.01
CA GLU A 978 -46.28 0.88 -20.09
C GLU A 978 -45.59 2.02 -20.88
N SER A 979 -44.89 1.64 -21.95
CA SER A 979 -44.97 2.38 -23.23
C SER A 979 -44.83 1.46 -24.45
N ASP A 980 -45.81 0.56 -24.61
CA ASP A 980 -46.07 -0.10 -25.90
C ASP A 980 -46.63 0.93 -26.90
N GLU A 981 -45.76 1.63 -27.63
CA GLU A 981 -46.13 2.23 -28.91
C GLU A 981 -44.95 2.34 -29.90
N TYR A 982 -45.19 1.85 -31.12
CA TYR A 982 -44.35 1.97 -32.32
C TYR A 982 -42.86 1.64 -32.19
N ILE A 983 -42.53 0.37 -32.52
CA ILE A 983 -41.36 0.13 -33.38
C ILE A 983 -41.57 0.96 -34.66
N ASP A 984 -40.80 2.04 -34.80
CA ASP A 984 -40.87 2.91 -35.96
C ASP A 984 -40.73 2.09 -37.26
N ASN A 985 -41.73 2.18 -38.14
CA ASN A 985 -41.71 1.50 -39.43
C ASN A 985 -40.45 1.85 -40.24
N ASN A 986 -39.87 3.04 -40.06
CA ASN A 986 -38.61 3.41 -40.71
C ASN A 986 -37.42 2.54 -40.25
N MET A 987 -37.40 2.06 -38.99
CA MET A 987 -36.35 1.15 -38.52
C MET A 987 -36.47 -0.23 -39.17
N LEU A 988 -37.69 -0.76 -39.29
CA LEU A 988 -37.95 -2.05 -39.94
C LEU A 988 -37.70 -1.97 -41.46
N GLU A 989 -38.12 -0.88 -42.09
CA GLU A 989 -37.88 -0.58 -43.50
C GLU A 989 -36.39 -0.38 -43.81
N PHE A 990 -35.64 0.26 -42.90
CA PHE A 990 -34.18 0.40 -42.96
C PHE A 990 -33.48 -0.96 -42.83
N GLY A 991 -33.92 -1.82 -41.91
CA GLY A 991 -33.41 -3.19 -41.77
C GLY A 991 -33.65 -4.04 -43.04
N LYS A 992 -34.86 -3.97 -43.61
CA LYS A 992 -35.20 -4.63 -44.88
C LYS A 992 -34.34 -4.13 -46.05
N LYS A 993 -34.08 -2.81 -46.12
CA LYS A 993 -33.21 -2.22 -47.15
C LYS A 993 -31.74 -2.59 -46.97
N LEU A 994 -31.24 -2.71 -45.75
CA LEU A 994 -29.91 -3.25 -45.45
C LEU A 994 -29.78 -4.71 -45.92
N TYR A 995 -30.78 -5.55 -45.63
CA TYR A 995 -30.84 -6.93 -46.12
C TYR A 995 -30.82 -7.00 -47.65
N GLN A 996 -31.68 -6.21 -48.32
CA GLN A 996 -31.73 -6.10 -49.79
C GLN A 996 -30.49 -5.47 -50.45
N PHE A 997 -29.59 -4.85 -49.67
CA PHE A 997 -28.31 -4.33 -50.15
C PHE A 997 -27.14 -5.29 -49.86
N SER A 998 -27.42 -6.42 -49.22
CA SER A 998 -26.44 -7.46 -48.84
C SER A 998 -26.62 -8.79 -49.59
N ALA A 999 -27.72 -8.92 -50.35
CA ALA A 999 -28.09 -10.07 -51.17
C ALA A 999 -28.10 -9.70 -52.66
#